data_AF-A0A661M9V8-F1
#
_entry.id   AF-A0A661M9V8-F1
#
_cell.length_a   1.000
_cell.length_b   1.000
_cell.length_c   1.000
_cell.angle_alpha   90.00
_cell.angle_beta   90.00
_cell.angle_gamma   90.00
#
_symmetry.space_group_name_H-M   'P 1'
#
loop_
_entity.id
_entity.type
_entity.pdbx_description
1 polymer ?
#
loop_
_entity_poly.entity_id
_entity_poly.type
_entity_poly.pdbx_seq_one_letter_code
_entity_poly.pdbx_strand_id
1 'polypeptide(L)'
;MNAYNIRSDKKYWEEKLAAFLHDPPDKVLALRGHEERGKMLQESLYLPSPDEILISQADQVASGLDRTFLPDRQAGGYVDFSKNPIITHPTGENAHLQMGPVSSGNFADLQQLIEADINGLPQKDRISYLFSLFHYFRHVLPYRLRASSLWGLGWRWGKLPADSRMPDHSIWQHCALVSALYSCFSTSPERKAGLMVFSITPVQDFIARSRKLRDYWSASLILSWLTAEGMGAVIKRYGSDHILYPSPVGQPLIEEMLDRLCGFEKWRGRYSVEARAATVPNKFVFLLPFGEAEEAARQIEQEIKNRWNGLAQRVKELIKKQCFKDVPSDCLKAFDEIFDRQVDHFWILQWASVPVLDEDLLQKAKDYIPEKIVEKAQKLLRKARECQLPYSDSERSEKFFFPLSHDLVQRALAAQKLSPRDQRASEGGIKCQLHPDHEILRFSCVECNRQMCYFTNRPPDKNPRPSEDPCWKLIREKWRKTEFKETERLSAIGIIKRLVYKAAAEDHPLTPFFKEAEGFPSTTEIAAKDWLDRAQLDIEDQGLTRKQVAEWLHRQEASPREDPEIEELSKDIAKRVREVVEKRASVRDEPKVVDRYYAILLMDGDRMGRMLSGGFAARWRDVLHPELLSRIENGKVAEQFSKCFWPLFLDEKRTLSPGVHAAISGALAEFSLYTVPYIVQRYGGHLIYAGGDDICAVFPVSTALQAAREIAWAYNWAFVRRGERRTILRRGGDEESSGTIVQEIKDTSIMQDDDQLLTHLGPG
;
A
#
# COMPACT_ATOMS: atom_id res chain seq x y z
N MET A 1 16.90 -21.29 -8.84
CA MET A 1 16.00 -20.16 -9.19
C MET A 1 16.82 -18.90 -9.20
N ASN A 2 17.17 -18.36 -10.37
CA ASN A 2 17.81 -17.05 -10.45
C ASN A 2 16.75 -15.99 -10.16
N ALA A 3 16.63 -15.59 -8.88
CA ALA A 3 15.97 -14.34 -8.53
C ALA A 3 16.70 -13.22 -9.30
N TYR A 4 15.99 -12.39 -10.04
CA TYR A 4 16.64 -11.27 -10.72
C TYR A 4 17.35 -10.39 -9.69
N ASN A 5 18.66 -10.25 -9.88
CA ASN A 5 19.56 -9.51 -9.02
C ASN A 5 19.34 -8.01 -9.17
N ILE A 6 19.74 -7.24 -8.16
CA ILE A 6 19.89 -5.79 -8.23
C ILE A 6 20.62 -5.42 -9.52
N ARG A 7 20.18 -4.36 -10.21
CA ARG A 7 20.82 -3.87 -11.44
C ARG A 7 22.33 -3.80 -11.22
N SER A 8 23.08 -4.52 -12.06
CA SER A 8 24.53 -4.71 -11.90
C SER A 8 25.37 -3.54 -12.38
N ASP A 9 24.74 -2.46 -12.82
CA ASP A 9 25.39 -1.26 -13.32
C ASP A 9 25.78 -0.37 -12.14
N LYS A 10 27.06 -0.40 -11.76
CA LYS A 10 27.61 0.42 -10.68
C LYS A 10 27.38 1.91 -10.94
N LYS A 11 27.63 2.37 -12.17
CA LYS A 11 27.55 3.78 -12.55
C LYS A 11 26.13 4.31 -12.38
N TYR A 12 25.14 3.48 -12.73
CA TYR A 12 23.72 3.79 -12.50
C TYR A 12 23.44 4.17 -11.05
N TRP A 13 23.83 3.33 -10.07
CA TRP A 13 23.53 3.59 -8.66
C TRP A 13 24.32 4.77 -8.09
N GLU A 14 25.55 4.99 -8.55
CA GLU A 14 26.37 6.14 -8.14
C GLU A 14 25.74 7.47 -8.58
N GLU A 15 25.46 7.62 -9.87
CA GLU A 15 24.86 8.85 -10.39
C GLU A 15 23.42 9.04 -9.91
N LYS A 16 22.67 7.94 -9.72
CA LYS A 16 21.32 7.99 -9.17
C LYS A 16 21.29 8.59 -7.77
N LEU A 17 22.18 8.12 -6.89
CA LEU A 17 22.28 8.64 -5.54
C LEU A 17 22.79 10.09 -5.54
N ALA A 18 23.76 10.41 -6.41
CA ALA A 18 24.23 11.78 -6.56
C ALA A 18 23.08 12.72 -6.99
N ALA A 19 22.24 12.29 -7.94
CA ALA A 19 21.05 13.03 -8.36
C ALA A 19 19.99 13.17 -7.25
N PHE A 20 19.80 12.14 -6.42
CA PHE A 20 18.92 12.22 -5.24
C PHE A 20 19.42 13.26 -4.23
N LEU A 21 20.74 13.37 -4.07
CA LEU A 21 21.40 14.29 -3.14
C LEU A 21 21.80 15.63 -3.79
N HIS A 22 21.19 16.01 -4.91
CA HIS A 22 21.43 17.34 -5.51
C HIS A 22 21.03 18.47 -4.55
N ASP A 23 19.97 18.23 -3.78
CA ASP A 23 19.52 19.08 -2.68
C ASP A 23 19.66 18.38 -1.33
N PRO A 24 20.11 19.08 -0.26
CA PRO A 24 20.19 18.50 1.06
C PRO A 24 18.81 18.54 1.78
N PRO A 25 18.55 17.64 2.76
CA PRO A 25 17.28 17.57 3.48
C PRO A 25 16.85 18.87 4.21
N ASP A 26 17.82 19.71 4.57
CA ASP A 26 17.61 20.98 5.28
C ASP A 26 17.43 22.20 4.33
N LYS A 27 17.37 21.99 3.01
CA LYS A 27 17.35 23.06 1.99
C LYS A 27 16.44 24.23 2.34
N VAL A 28 15.19 23.95 2.70
CA VAL A 28 14.18 24.99 2.95
C VAL A 28 14.49 25.84 4.20
N LEU A 29 15.22 25.26 5.16
CA LEU A 29 15.63 25.94 6.40
C LEU A 29 16.81 26.90 6.15
N ALA A 30 17.66 26.57 5.18
CA ALA A 30 18.86 27.32 4.83
C ALA A 30 19.09 27.38 3.31
N LEU A 31 18.28 28.16 2.59
CA LEU A 31 18.34 28.23 1.12
C LEU A 31 19.68 28.73 0.56
N ARG A 32 20.47 29.51 1.31
CA ARG A 32 21.79 29.97 0.84
C ARG A 32 22.81 28.84 1.03
N GLY A 33 23.61 28.55 -0.01
CA GLY A 33 24.66 27.53 0.04
C GLY A 33 24.14 26.09 0.09
N HIS A 34 22.88 25.83 -0.27
CA HIS A 34 22.31 24.47 -0.26
C HIS A 34 23.01 23.55 -1.28
N GLU A 35 23.36 24.09 -2.46
CA GLU A 35 24.12 23.34 -3.48
C GLU A 35 25.50 22.90 -2.98
N GLU A 36 26.20 23.76 -2.22
CA GLU A 36 27.49 23.42 -1.60
C GLU A 36 27.31 22.30 -0.58
N ARG A 37 26.26 22.36 0.26
CA ARG A 37 25.95 21.31 1.24
C ARG A 37 25.54 19.98 0.58
N GLY A 38 24.81 20.03 -0.53
CA GLY A 38 24.53 18.86 -1.37
C GLY A 38 25.81 18.22 -1.91
N LYS A 39 26.72 19.02 -2.47
CA LYS A 39 28.05 18.57 -2.92
C LYS A 39 28.88 17.98 -1.78
N MET A 40 28.89 18.61 -0.60
CA MET A 40 29.58 18.08 0.58
C MET A 40 29.07 16.69 0.98
N LEU A 41 27.75 16.44 0.89
CA LEU A 41 27.19 15.10 1.12
C LEU A 41 27.65 14.12 0.05
N GLN A 42 27.60 14.50 -1.22
CA GLN A 42 28.05 13.64 -2.33
C GLN A 42 29.53 13.26 -2.19
N GLU A 43 30.39 14.22 -1.88
CA GLU A 43 31.83 14.02 -1.65
C GLU A 43 32.09 13.11 -0.46
N SER A 44 31.36 13.29 0.66
CA SER A 44 31.49 12.45 1.86
C SER A 44 31.13 10.98 1.61
N LEU A 45 30.35 10.70 0.57
CA LEU A 45 29.93 9.36 0.17
C LEU A 45 30.76 8.79 -1.00
N TYR A 46 31.78 9.53 -1.45
CA TYR A 46 32.61 9.19 -2.61
C TYR A 46 31.77 8.96 -3.88
N LEU A 47 30.79 9.82 -4.11
CA LEU A 47 29.95 9.80 -5.31
C LEU A 47 30.56 10.67 -6.41
N PRO A 48 30.40 10.30 -7.69
CA PRO A 48 30.77 11.15 -8.79
C PRO A 48 29.84 12.37 -8.87
N SER A 49 30.34 13.46 -9.43
CA SER A 49 29.48 14.56 -9.86
C SER A 49 28.53 14.05 -10.96
N PRO A 50 27.21 14.24 -10.82
CA PRO A 50 26.28 13.88 -11.88
C PRO A 50 26.52 14.77 -13.11
N ASP A 51 26.09 14.32 -14.29
CA ASP A 51 26.14 15.14 -15.50
C ASP A 51 25.32 16.42 -15.29
N GLU A 52 25.99 17.59 -15.36
CA GLU A 52 25.39 18.89 -15.05
C GLU A 52 24.20 19.23 -15.96
N ILE A 53 24.23 18.80 -17.23
CA ILE A 53 23.16 19.05 -18.18
C ILE A 53 21.96 18.18 -17.84
N LEU A 54 22.19 16.90 -17.53
CA LEU A 54 21.12 15.96 -17.20
C LEU A 54 20.50 16.24 -15.84
N ILE A 55 21.28 16.58 -14.82
CA ILE A 55 20.71 16.94 -13.51
C ILE A 55 19.93 18.25 -13.58
N SER A 56 20.43 19.23 -14.35
CA SER A 56 19.69 20.47 -14.61
C SER A 56 18.39 20.19 -15.36
N GLN A 57 18.40 19.31 -16.37
CA GLN A 57 17.19 18.89 -17.06
C GLN A 57 16.22 18.18 -16.11
N ALA A 58 16.68 17.22 -15.32
CA ALA A 58 15.85 16.47 -14.38
C ALA A 58 15.23 17.36 -13.29
N ASP A 59 15.99 18.28 -12.70
CA ASP A 59 15.49 19.25 -11.72
C ASP A 59 14.47 20.20 -12.37
N GLN A 60 14.75 20.77 -13.55
CA GLN A 60 13.80 21.65 -14.23
C GLN A 60 12.50 20.93 -14.61
N VAL A 61 12.60 19.69 -15.09
CA VAL A 61 11.42 18.88 -15.44
C VAL A 61 10.65 18.51 -14.17
N ALA A 62 11.29 17.97 -13.14
CA ALA A 62 10.65 17.66 -11.85
C ALA A 62 9.97 18.91 -11.25
N SER A 63 10.68 20.03 -11.25
CA SER A 63 10.19 21.32 -10.82
C SER A 63 8.95 21.73 -11.61
N GLY A 64 9.00 21.78 -12.95
CA GLY A 64 7.86 22.22 -13.75
C GLY A 64 6.65 21.29 -13.63
N LEU A 65 6.89 19.98 -13.43
CA LEU A 65 5.87 18.98 -13.19
C LEU A 65 5.14 19.24 -11.87
N ASP A 66 5.87 19.53 -10.79
CA ASP A 66 5.31 19.70 -9.44
C ASP A 66 4.82 21.13 -9.16
N ARG A 67 5.60 22.14 -9.56
CA ARG A 67 5.37 23.57 -9.34
C ARG A 67 5.37 24.34 -10.66
N THR A 68 4.34 25.15 -10.88
CA THR A 68 4.23 25.87 -12.16
C THR A 68 4.25 27.38 -11.97
N PHE A 69 5.18 28.04 -12.68
CA PHE A 69 5.27 29.49 -12.84
C PHE A 69 5.25 30.32 -11.55
N LEU A 70 6.11 29.94 -10.59
CA LEU A 70 6.31 30.70 -9.35
C LEU A 70 7.32 31.86 -9.55
N PRO A 71 7.07 33.04 -8.98
CA PRO A 71 8.04 34.14 -8.99
C PRO A 71 9.29 33.75 -8.18
N ASP A 72 10.46 34.10 -8.70
CA ASP A 72 11.73 33.94 -8.01
C ASP A 72 11.99 35.09 -7.02
N ARG A 73 13.19 35.15 -6.44
CA ARG A 73 13.55 36.22 -5.50
C ARG A 73 13.57 37.60 -6.15
N GLN A 74 14.02 37.72 -7.39
CA GLN A 74 14.11 39.01 -8.10
C GLN A 74 12.71 39.53 -8.46
N ALA A 75 11.79 38.63 -8.78
CA ALA A 75 10.39 38.92 -9.04
C ALA A 75 9.53 39.10 -7.77
N GLY A 76 10.12 39.13 -6.57
CA GLY A 76 9.41 39.35 -5.31
C GLY A 76 8.79 38.10 -4.67
N GLY A 77 9.09 36.92 -5.19
CA GLY A 77 8.54 35.63 -4.76
C GLY A 77 9.22 34.96 -3.57
N TYR A 78 10.27 35.55 -3.00
CA TYR A 78 11.03 34.91 -1.91
C TYR A 78 10.22 34.77 -0.61
N VAL A 79 10.04 33.53 -0.14
CA VAL A 79 9.41 33.20 1.15
C VAL A 79 10.48 32.63 2.09
N ASP A 80 10.63 33.25 3.25
CA ASP A 80 11.55 32.81 4.32
C ASP A 80 10.82 31.80 5.21
N PHE A 81 10.95 30.52 4.88
CA PHE A 81 10.21 29.45 5.52
C PHE A 81 10.48 29.37 7.03
N SER A 82 11.71 29.62 7.47
CA SER A 82 12.10 29.57 8.88
C SER A 82 11.38 30.62 9.73
N LYS A 83 10.90 31.72 9.12
CA LYS A 83 10.10 32.74 9.82
C LYS A 83 8.61 32.42 9.86
N ASN A 84 8.09 31.78 8.82
CA ASN A 84 6.68 31.42 8.72
C ASN A 84 6.52 30.01 8.12
N PRO A 85 6.77 28.95 8.91
CA PRO A 85 6.84 27.59 8.39
C PRO A 85 5.45 26.97 8.26
N ILE A 86 4.77 27.31 7.17
CA ILE A 86 3.45 26.77 6.83
C ILE A 86 3.61 25.68 5.77
N ILE A 87 2.97 24.54 5.99
CA ILE A 87 2.74 23.54 4.93
C ILE A 87 1.28 23.59 4.47
N THR A 88 1.04 23.22 3.23
CA THR A 88 -0.29 23.24 2.60
C THR A 88 -0.69 21.84 2.17
N HIS A 89 -1.97 21.50 2.28
CA HIS A 89 -2.46 20.21 1.81
C HIS A 89 -2.50 20.17 0.28
N PRO A 90 -1.96 19.13 -0.40
CA PRO A 90 -1.86 19.13 -1.85
C PRO A 90 -3.21 18.98 -2.57
N THR A 91 -4.20 18.33 -1.94
CA THR A 91 -5.51 18.03 -2.55
C THR A 91 -6.70 18.71 -1.89
N GLY A 92 -6.53 19.22 -0.67
CA GLY A 92 -7.62 19.73 0.16
C GLY A 92 -7.80 21.24 0.01
N GLU A 93 -9.02 21.73 0.15
CA GLU A 93 -9.31 23.17 0.11
C GLU A 93 -8.94 23.86 1.43
N ASN A 94 -8.29 25.04 1.36
CA ASN A 94 -7.94 25.91 2.50
C ASN A 94 -7.28 25.19 3.70
N ALA A 95 -6.51 24.13 3.44
CA ALA A 95 -5.91 23.29 4.47
C ALA A 95 -4.43 23.64 4.65
N HIS A 96 -4.15 24.50 5.64
CA HIS A 96 -2.80 24.92 6.01
C HIS A 96 -2.46 24.44 7.43
N LEU A 97 -1.19 24.13 7.68
CA LEU A 97 -0.69 23.80 9.01
C LEU A 97 0.57 24.61 9.32
N GLN A 98 0.51 25.36 10.42
CA GLN A 98 1.67 26.07 10.98
C GLN A 98 2.54 25.08 11.75
N MET A 99 3.79 24.86 11.32
CA MET A 99 4.68 23.87 11.91
C MET A 99 5.25 24.30 13.27
N GLY A 100 5.11 25.58 13.63
CA GLY A 100 5.81 26.16 14.78
C GLY A 100 7.29 26.42 14.44
N PRO A 101 8.12 26.84 15.41
CA PRO A 101 9.50 27.26 15.13
C PRO A 101 10.31 26.17 14.43
N VAL A 102 10.98 26.53 13.34
CA VAL A 102 11.95 25.66 12.65
C VAL A 102 13.24 26.43 12.41
N SER A 103 14.37 25.77 12.63
CA SER A 103 15.70 26.33 12.40
C SER A 103 16.66 25.23 11.99
N SER A 104 17.57 25.56 11.06
CA SER A 104 18.72 24.71 10.76
C SER A 104 19.71 24.74 11.92
N GLY A 105 20.31 23.60 12.24
CA GLY A 105 21.47 23.50 13.12
C GLY A 105 22.78 23.41 12.36
N ASN A 106 23.83 22.86 13.00
CA ASN A 106 25.12 22.66 12.36
C ASN A 106 25.03 21.47 11.39
N PHE A 107 25.32 21.70 10.11
CA PHE A 107 25.26 20.66 9.08
C PHE A 107 26.18 19.47 9.37
N ALA A 108 27.29 19.68 10.11
CA ALA A 108 28.16 18.60 10.53
C ALA A 108 27.45 17.55 11.40
N ASP A 109 26.44 17.95 12.19
CA ASP A 109 25.67 17.02 13.04
C ASP A 109 24.87 16.03 12.17
N LEU A 110 24.32 16.52 11.05
CA LEU A 110 23.61 15.70 10.06
C LEU A 110 24.58 14.72 9.40
N GLN A 111 25.78 15.18 9.02
CA GLN A 111 26.81 14.32 8.42
C GLN A 111 27.26 13.23 9.40
N GLN A 112 27.48 13.56 10.68
CA GLN A 112 27.84 12.58 11.71
C GLN A 112 26.76 11.53 11.93
N LEU A 113 25.48 11.93 11.94
CA LEU A 113 24.36 10.98 12.03
C LEU A 113 24.35 10.01 10.85
N ILE A 114 24.52 10.54 9.62
CA ILE A 114 24.57 9.74 8.40
C ILE A 114 25.76 8.78 8.45
N GLU A 115 26.96 9.28 8.76
CA GLU A 115 28.19 8.48 8.84
C GLU A 115 28.05 7.32 9.84
N ALA A 116 27.52 7.60 11.03
CA ALA A 116 27.27 6.58 12.05
C ALA A 116 26.30 5.49 11.57
N ASP A 117 25.25 5.87 10.85
CA ASP A 117 24.23 4.93 10.36
C ASP A 117 24.76 4.07 9.18
N ILE A 118 25.48 4.68 8.23
CA ILE A 118 25.97 4.01 7.00
C ILE A 118 27.16 3.08 7.25
N ASN A 119 27.99 3.35 8.29
CA ASN A 119 29.09 2.47 8.69
C ASN A 119 28.60 1.06 9.09
N GLY A 120 27.34 0.94 9.50
CA GLY A 120 26.71 -0.33 9.82
C GLY A 120 25.97 -1.01 8.66
N LEU A 121 26.05 -0.50 7.43
CA LEU A 121 25.38 -1.10 6.27
C LEU A 121 26.18 -2.28 5.69
N PRO A 122 25.51 -3.28 5.06
CA PRO A 122 26.20 -4.40 4.44
C PRO A 122 27.15 -3.95 3.32
N GLN A 123 28.42 -4.37 3.39
CA GLN A 123 29.46 -4.06 2.39
C GLN A 123 29.89 -5.30 1.59
N LYS A 124 28.93 -6.14 1.17
CA LYS A 124 29.22 -7.37 0.42
C LYS A 124 29.92 -7.10 -0.92
N ASP A 125 29.43 -6.10 -1.64
CA ASP A 125 29.98 -5.60 -2.89
C ASP A 125 29.53 -4.14 -3.08
N ARG A 126 30.21 -3.40 -3.98
CA ARG A 126 29.94 -1.96 -4.17
C ARG A 126 28.52 -1.69 -4.68
N ILE A 127 27.94 -2.54 -5.53
CA ILE A 127 26.59 -2.33 -6.08
C ILE A 127 25.56 -2.53 -4.97
N SER A 128 25.64 -3.62 -4.22
CA SER A 128 24.74 -3.87 -3.08
C SER A 128 24.85 -2.78 -2.02
N TYR A 129 26.06 -2.26 -1.76
CA TYR A 129 26.26 -1.13 -0.86
C TYR A 129 25.60 0.15 -1.37
N LEU A 130 25.79 0.51 -2.65
CA LEU A 130 25.16 1.71 -3.24
C LEU A 130 23.64 1.60 -3.30
N PHE A 131 23.11 0.42 -3.62
CA PHE A 131 21.68 0.12 -3.54
C PHE A 131 21.15 0.36 -2.12
N SER A 132 21.83 -0.20 -1.12
CA SER A 132 21.50 -0.01 0.30
C SER A 132 21.59 1.46 0.70
N LEU A 133 22.63 2.18 0.27
CA LEU A 133 22.82 3.59 0.57
C LEU A 133 21.71 4.45 -0.03
N PHE A 134 21.33 4.23 -1.29
CA PHE A 134 20.20 4.91 -1.92
C PHE A 134 18.90 4.70 -1.14
N HIS A 135 18.60 3.45 -0.78
CA HIS A 135 17.40 3.14 -0.02
C HIS A 135 17.46 3.62 1.43
N TYR A 136 18.65 3.78 2.01
CA TYR A 136 18.83 4.39 3.32
C TYR A 136 18.37 5.85 3.28
N PHE A 137 18.84 6.64 2.32
CA PHE A 137 18.44 8.04 2.18
C PHE A 137 16.94 8.22 1.98
N ARG A 138 16.28 7.31 1.27
CA ARG A 138 14.85 7.41 0.96
C ARG A 138 13.93 6.82 2.03
N HIS A 139 14.28 5.68 2.64
CA HIS A 139 13.40 4.95 3.55
C HIS A 139 13.80 5.05 5.03
N VAL A 140 15.08 5.27 5.33
CA VAL A 140 15.61 5.22 6.70
C VAL A 140 15.93 6.61 7.24
N LEU A 141 16.62 7.45 6.49
CA LEU A 141 17.07 8.75 6.97
C LEU A 141 15.91 9.65 7.49
N PRO A 142 14.75 9.75 6.82
CA PRO A 142 13.61 10.52 7.35
C PRO A 142 13.14 10.00 8.72
N TYR A 143 13.13 8.68 8.91
CA TYR A 143 12.83 8.05 10.20
C TYR A 143 13.89 8.37 11.25
N ARG A 144 15.17 8.33 10.87
CA ARG A 144 16.30 8.58 11.77
C ARG A 144 16.34 10.02 12.27
N LEU A 145 16.13 10.97 11.37
CA LEU A 145 16.09 12.40 11.71
C LEU A 145 14.94 12.74 12.67
N ARG A 146 13.79 12.09 12.51
CA ARG A 146 12.68 12.17 13.46
C ARG A 146 13.07 11.55 14.79
N ALA A 147 13.54 10.31 14.79
CA ALA A 147 13.83 9.54 16.01
C ALA A 147 14.96 10.15 16.86
N SER A 148 15.95 10.80 16.24
CA SER A 148 17.00 11.53 16.97
C SER A 148 16.59 12.94 17.39
N SER A 149 15.43 13.43 16.93
CA SER A 149 15.01 14.84 16.97
C SER A 149 16.17 15.79 16.64
N LEU A 150 16.88 15.53 15.54
CA LEU A 150 18.02 16.34 15.14
C LEU A 150 17.57 17.81 15.01
N TRP A 151 18.24 18.70 15.75
CA TRP A 151 17.93 20.13 15.88
C TRP A 151 16.54 20.46 16.46
N GLY A 152 15.92 19.53 17.19
CA GLY A 152 14.60 19.74 17.79
C GLY A 152 13.45 19.78 16.75
N LEU A 153 13.68 19.25 15.56
CA LEU A 153 12.68 19.25 14.49
C LEU A 153 11.72 18.06 14.60
N GLY A 154 12.15 16.92 15.14
CA GLY A 154 11.32 15.73 15.34
C GLY A 154 10.51 15.35 14.10
N TRP A 155 9.18 15.24 14.25
CA TRP A 155 8.21 14.94 13.19
C TRP A 155 8.30 15.83 11.94
N ARG A 156 8.82 17.06 12.08
CA ARG A 156 8.87 18.05 10.99
C ARG A 156 9.77 17.63 9.85
N TRP A 157 10.82 16.84 10.13
CA TRP A 157 11.76 16.33 9.11
C TRP A 157 11.07 15.62 7.96
N GLY A 158 10.04 14.82 8.24
CA GLY A 158 9.30 14.09 7.21
C GLY A 158 8.45 14.97 6.29
N LYS A 159 8.16 16.21 6.70
CA LYS A 159 7.23 17.12 6.02
C LYS A 159 7.87 18.48 5.64
N LEU A 160 9.19 18.63 5.74
CA LEU A 160 9.89 19.80 5.22
C LEU A 160 9.66 19.91 3.70
N PRO A 161 9.15 21.05 3.19
CA PRO A 161 8.81 21.18 1.78
C PRO A 161 10.04 21.34 0.89
N ALA A 162 9.89 20.97 -0.38
CA ALA A 162 10.92 21.21 -1.39
C ALA A 162 11.00 22.69 -1.81
N ASP A 163 9.88 23.40 -1.74
CA ASP A 163 9.77 24.81 -2.09
C ASP A 163 9.01 25.58 -1.01
N SER A 164 9.60 26.67 -0.51
CA SER A 164 8.93 27.52 0.49
C SER A 164 7.72 28.28 -0.05
N ARG A 165 7.64 28.48 -1.38
CA ARG A 165 6.58 29.24 -2.05
C ARG A 165 5.32 28.42 -2.26
N MET A 166 5.46 27.12 -2.39
CA MET A 166 4.38 26.15 -2.58
C MET A 166 4.69 24.90 -1.75
N PRO A 167 4.42 24.95 -0.44
CA PRO A 167 4.91 23.97 0.53
C PRO A 167 3.97 22.76 0.66
N ASP A 168 3.62 22.14 -0.45
CA ASP A 168 2.62 21.07 -0.56
C ASP A 168 3.21 19.66 -0.80
N HIS A 169 4.49 19.58 -1.13
CA HIS A 169 5.25 18.34 -1.29
C HIS A 169 6.60 18.43 -0.59
N SER A 170 7.06 17.30 -0.05
CA SER A 170 8.30 17.26 0.72
C SER A 170 9.54 17.27 -0.16
N ILE A 171 10.65 17.72 0.41
CA ILE A 171 11.97 17.64 -0.24
C ILE A 171 12.32 16.22 -0.65
N TRP A 172 11.91 15.22 0.16
CA TRP A 172 12.10 13.81 -0.12
C TRP A 172 11.42 13.35 -1.42
N GLN A 173 10.22 13.87 -1.68
CA GLN A 173 9.46 13.56 -2.90
C GLN A 173 10.08 14.23 -4.12
N HIS A 174 10.52 15.48 -3.98
CA HIS A 174 11.20 16.21 -5.06
C HIS A 174 12.51 15.52 -5.45
N CYS A 175 13.39 15.24 -4.49
CA CYS A 175 14.65 14.53 -4.72
C CYS A 175 14.44 13.14 -5.34
N ALA A 176 13.40 12.42 -4.93
CA ALA A 176 13.02 11.15 -5.54
C ALA A 176 12.64 11.31 -7.02
N LEU A 177 11.82 12.31 -7.36
CA LEU A 177 11.42 12.57 -8.74
C LEU A 177 12.61 12.98 -9.63
N VAL A 178 13.48 13.86 -9.13
CA VAL A 178 14.71 14.26 -9.82
C VAL A 178 15.62 13.06 -10.09
N SER A 179 15.85 12.21 -9.08
CA SER A 179 16.65 11.00 -9.21
C SER A 179 16.06 10.01 -10.24
N ALA A 180 14.75 9.83 -10.25
CA ALA A 180 14.07 8.96 -11.20
C ALA A 180 14.16 9.50 -12.65
N LEU A 181 13.90 10.79 -12.85
CA LEU A 181 14.00 11.43 -14.17
C LEU A 181 15.44 11.45 -14.68
N TYR A 182 16.42 11.77 -13.83
CA TYR A 182 17.83 11.69 -14.18
C TYR A 182 18.19 10.29 -14.69
N SER A 183 17.77 9.25 -13.95
CA SER A 183 18.00 7.84 -14.31
C SER A 183 17.36 7.48 -15.67
N CYS A 184 16.17 8.01 -15.94
CA CYS A 184 15.47 7.84 -17.22
C CYS A 184 16.23 8.50 -18.37
N PHE A 185 16.66 9.75 -18.19
CA PHE A 185 17.36 10.52 -19.22
C PHE A 185 18.77 10.01 -19.50
N SER A 186 19.47 9.54 -18.48
CA SER A 186 20.83 9.00 -18.63
C SER A 186 20.86 7.65 -19.33
N THR A 187 19.81 6.83 -19.13
CA THR A 187 19.76 5.46 -19.66
C THR A 187 19.01 5.35 -20.99
N SER A 188 18.02 6.22 -21.23
CA SER A 188 17.26 6.20 -22.47
C SER A 188 18.10 6.75 -23.64
N PRO A 189 18.20 6.03 -24.79
CA PRO A 189 18.86 6.54 -25.98
C PRO A 189 18.27 7.87 -26.49
N GLU A 190 16.98 8.09 -26.27
CA GLU A 190 16.26 9.30 -26.65
C GLU A 190 16.26 10.38 -25.55
N ARG A 191 16.91 10.11 -24.40
CA ARG A 191 16.91 10.97 -23.20
C ARG A 191 15.49 11.32 -22.72
N LYS A 192 14.57 10.36 -22.81
CA LYS A 192 13.16 10.52 -22.42
C LYS A 192 12.76 9.55 -21.31
N ALA A 193 11.80 9.98 -20.51
CA ALA A 193 11.11 9.12 -19.56
C ALA A 193 9.85 8.51 -20.21
N GLY A 194 9.56 7.28 -19.83
CA GLY A 194 8.27 6.62 -20.04
C GLY A 194 7.48 6.57 -18.73
N LEU A 195 6.17 6.43 -18.86
CA LEU A 195 5.24 6.18 -17.78
C LEU A 195 4.55 4.85 -18.04
N MET A 196 4.65 3.92 -17.08
CA MET A 196 4.05 2.60 -17.19
C MET A 196 3.06 2.36 -16.07
N VAL A 197 1.94 1.74 -16.41
CA VAL A 197 0.97 1.19 -15.45
C VAL A 197 0.96 -0.33 -15.58
N PHE A 198 1.00 -1.01 -14.45
CA PHE A 198 0.91 -2.47 -14.35
C PHE A 198 -0.25 -2.86 -13.44
N SER A 199 -0.99 -3.91 -13.81
CA SER A 199 -2.19 -4.37 -13.12
C SER A 199 -2.20 -5.89 -12.98
N ILE A 200 -2.56 -6.37 -11.79
CA ILE A 200 -2.79 -7.79 -11.48
C ILE A 200 -4.30 -8.02 -11.36
N THR A 201 -4.82 -9.02 -12.06
CA THR A 201 -6.25 -9.39 -12.04
C THR A 201 -6.41 -10.92 -12.05
N PRO A 202 -7.52 -11.48 -11.53
CA PRO A 202 -8.70 -10.82 -10.98
C PRO A 202 -8.56 -10.38 -9.51
N VAL A 203 -9.27 -9.33 -9.10
CA VAL A 203 -9.25 -8.81 -7.71
C VAL A 203 -10.46 -9.32 -6.91
N GLN A 204 -11.65 -8.80 -7.23
CA GLN A 204 -12.86 -9.08 -6.46
C GLN A 204 -13.25 -10.55 -6.53
N ASP A 205 -13.15 -11.19 -7.70
CA ASP A 205 -13.38 -12.63 -7.84
C ASP A 205 -12.42 -13.48 -7.00
N PHE A 206 -11.16 -13.03 -6.81
CA PHE A 206 -10.20 -13.77 -5.98
C PHE A 206 -10.49 -13.58 -4.49
N ILE A 207 -10.78 -12.34 -4.05
CA ILE A 207 -10.97 -12.00 -2.64
C ILE A 207 -12.34 -12.49 -2.14
N ALA A 208 -13.42 -12.15 -2.85
CA ALA A 208 -14.80 -12.38 -2.40
C ALA A 208 -15.21 -13.86 -2.40
N ARG A 209 -14.57 -14.72 -3.21
CA ARG A 209 -14.81 -16.17 -3.26
C ARG A 209 -14.18 -16.89 -2.07
N SER A 210 -14.59 -16.49 -0.88
CA SER A 210 -14.08 -16.91 0.42
C SER A 210 -15.24 -17.34 1.30
N ARG A 211 -15.07 -18.46 1.99
CA ARG A 211 -16.09 -18.95 2.92
C ARG A 211 -15.86 -18.49 4.35
N LYS A 212 -14.61 -18.38 4.76
CA LYS A 212 -14.22 -17.90 6.09
C LYS A 212 -13.64 -16.51 6.01
N LEU A 213 -13.79 -15.73 7.08
CA LEU A 213 -13.16 -14.41 7.17
C LEU A 213 -11.64 -14.51 7.00
N ARG A 214 -11.01 -15.57 7.53
CA ARG A 214 -9.59 -15.84 7.33
C ARG A 214 -9.20 -16.12 5.87
N ASP A 215 -10.06 -16.79 5.10
CA ASP A 215 -9.81 -17.06 3.66
C ASP A 215 -9.89 -15.75 2.85
N TYR A 216 -10.79 -14.85 3.27
CA TYR A 216 -10.94 -13.52 2.67
C TYR A 216 -9.71 -12.67 2.96
N TRP A 217 -9.30 -12.63 4.23
CA TRP A 217 -8.11 -11.94 4.68
C TRP A 217 -6.84 -12.46 3.98
N SER A 218 -6.64 -13.78 3.94
CA SER A 218 -5.46 -14.38 3.30
C SER A 218 -5.42 -14.12 1.79
N ALA A 219 -6.56 -14.13 1.11
CA ALA A 219 -6.64 -13.74 -0.31
C ALA A 219 -6.23 -12.28 -0.53
N SER A 220 -6.72 -11.35 0.31
CA SER A 220 -6.32 -9.95 0.20
C SER A 220 -4.80 -9.78 0.39
N LEU A 221 -4.21 -10.47 1.38
CA LEU A 221 -2.76 -10.45 1.64
C LEU A 221 -1.95 -11.03 0.48
N ILE A 222 -2.39 -12.14 -0.13
CA ILE A 222 -1.72 -12.72 -1.29
C ILE A 222 -1.66 -11.71 -2.44
N LEU A 223 -2.78 -11.05 -2.75
CA LEU A 223 -2.82 -10.07 -3.85
C LEU A 223 -1.91 -8.86 -3.57
N SER A 224 -1.96 -8.32 -2.34
CA SER A 224 -1.09 -7.23 -1.90
C SER A 224 0.38 -7.63 -1.97
N TRP A 225 0.72 -8.86 -1.56
CA TRP A 225 2.07 -9.40 -1.63
C TRP A 225 2.56 -9.60 -3.06
N LEU A 226 1.77 -10.20 -3.95
CA LEU A 226 2.14 -10.34 -5.35
C LEU A 226 2.39 -8.99 -6.02
N THR A 227 1.59 -7.97 -5.67
CA THR A 227 1.81 -6.62 -6.17
C THR A 227 3.11 -6.02 -5.62
N ALA A 228 3.39 -6.21 -4.32
CA ALA A 228 4.64 -5.79 -3.70
C ALA A 228 5.88 -6.49 -4.31
N GLU A 229 5.78 -7.77 -4.69
CA GLU A 229 6.84 -8.50 -5.40
C GLU A 229 7.08 -7.91 -6.81
N GLY A 230 5.99 -7.56 -7.53
CA GLY A 230 6.08 -6.84 -8.81
C GLY A 230 6.75 -5.47 -8.68
N MET A 231 6.37 -4.70 -7.65
CA MET A 231 7.05 -3.45 -7.29
C MET A 231 8.52 -3.71 -6.90
N GLY A 232 8.81 -4.81 -6.20
CA GLY A 232 10.15 -5.25 -5.86
C GLY A 232 11.04 -5.46 -7.08
N ALA A 233 10.50 -5.97 -8.19
CA ALA A 233 11.22 -6.06 -9.46
C ALA A 233 11.61 -4.67 -10.01
N VAL A 234 10.69 -3.70 -9.95
CA VAL A 234 10.97 -2.29 -10.30
C VAL A 234 12.04 -1.70 -9.38
N ILE A 235 11.93 -1.93 -8.06
CA ILE A 235 12.88 -1.42 -7.06
C ILE A 235 14.29 -1.96 -7.32
N LYS A 236 14.45 -3.28 -7.51
CA LYS A 236 15.74 -3.90 -7.80
C LYS A 236 16.37 -3.41 -9.10
N ARG A 237 15.55 -3.06 -10.10
CA ARG A 237 16.02 -2.61 -11.41
C ARG A 237 16.34 -1.12 -11.46
N TYR A 238 15.46 -0.29 -10.90
CA TYR A 238 15.50 1.15 -11.09
C TYR A 238 15.65 1.95 -9.80
N GLY A 239 15.27 1.38 -8.66
CA GLY A 239 15.13 2.08 -7.38
C GLY A 239 13.66 2.38 -7.07
N SER A 240 13.37 2.61 -5.79
CA SER A 240 11.99 2.76 -5.31
C SER A 240 11.38 4.12 -5.66
N ASP A 241 12.21 5.10 -6.00
CA ASP A 241 11.79 6.45 -6.42
C ASP A 241 11.11 6.49 -7.79
N HIS A 242 11.29 5.47 -8.61
CA HIS A 242 10.59 5.34 -9.88
C HIS A 242 9.09 5.05 -9.69
N ILE A 243 8.68 4.50 -8.53
CA ILE A 243 7.28 4.18 -8.26
C ILE A 243 6.54 5.45 -7.83
N LEU A 244 5.54 5.85 -8.63
CA LEU A 244 4.66 6.98 -8.36
C LEU A 244 3.42 6.57 -7.55
N TYR A 245 2.91 5.36 -7.77
CA TYR A 245 1.75 4.81 -7.06
C TYR A 245 1.82 3.29 -7.00
N PRO A 246 1.45 2.63 -5.89
CA PRO A 246 1.28 3.22 -4.56
C PRO A 246 2.63 3.70 -4.00
N SER A 247 2.62 4.52 -2.95
CA SER A 247 3.85 5.00 -2.32
C SER A 247 4.58 3.80 -1.71
N PRO A 248 5.86 3.56 -2.06
CA PRO A 248 6.59 2.41 -1.54
C PRO A 248 7.14 2.64 -0.12
N VAL A 249 7.18 3.88 0.36
CA VAL A 249 7.77 4.24 1.66
C VAL A 249 6.78 3.90 2.78
N GLY A 250 7.27 3.21 3.82
CA GLY A 250 6.46 2.80 4.97
C GLY A 250 5.55 1.60 4.72
N GLN A 251 5.50 1.08 3.49
CA GLN A 251 4.70 -0.10 3.14
C GLN A 251 5.34 -1.37 3.68
N PRO A 252 4.65 -2.15 4.54
CA PRO A 252 5.32 -3.21 5.29
C PRO A 252 6.00 -4.29 4.45
N LEU A 253 5.37 -4.73 3.36
CA LEU A 253 5.92 -5.74 2.45
C LEU A 253 7.17 -5.24 1.70
N ILE A 254 7.22 -3.95 1.37
CA ILE A 254 8.37 -3.33 0.71
C ILE A 254 9.49 -3.10 1.71
N GLU A 255 9.17 -2.60 2.90
CA GLU A 255 10.15 -2.33 3.94
C GLU A 255 10.79 -3.63 4.46
N GLU A 256 10.04 -4.74 4.56
CA GLU A 256 10.58 -6.06 4.91
C GLU A 256 11.48 -6.63 3.80
N MET A 257 11.16 -6.37 2.53
CA MET A 257 12.07 -6.68 1.42
C MET A 257 13.38 -5.90 1.57
N LEU A 258 13.31 -4.59 1.88
CA LEU A 258 14.50 -3.75 2.07
C LEU A 258 15.29 -4.11 3.33
N ASP A 259 14.63 -4.57 4.41
CA ASP A 259 15.30 -5.15 5.57
C ASP A 259 16.26 -6.25 5.12
N ARG A 260 15.73 -7.26 4.42
CA ARG A 260 16.52 -8.43 3.97
C ARG A 260 17.57 -8.09 2.92
N LEU A 261 17.30 -7.15 2.01
CA LEU A 261 18.22 -6.80 0.93
C LEU A 261 19.32 -5.82 1.38
N CYS A 262 19.01 -4.92 2.31
CA CYS A 262 19.86 -3.78 2.66
C CYS A 262 20.36 -3.80 4.12
N GLY A 263 19.94 -4.77 4.94
CA GLY A 263 20.33 -4.87 6.35
C GLY A 263 19.68 -3.80 7.24
N PHE A 264 18.40 -3.48 6.99
CA PHE A 264 17.69 -2.39 7.68
C PHE A 264 16.92 -2.84 8.93
N GLU A 265 17.05 -4.09 9.37
CA GLU A 265 16.28 -4.70 10.46
C GLU A 265 16.38 -3.91 11.78
N LYS A 266 17.56 -3.30 12.04
CA LYS A 266 17.79 -2.46 13.23
C LYS A 266 16.89 -1.21 13.28
N TRP A 267 16.30 -0.81 12.17
CA TRP A 267 15.37 0.31 12.06
C TRP A 267 13.92 -0.13 11.83
N ARG A 268 13.51 -1.26 12.42
CA ARG A 268 12.17 -1.84 12.25
C ARG A 268 11.02 -0.89 12.63
N GLY A 269 11.26 0.06 13.53
CA GLY A 269 10.28 1.06 13.98
C GLY A 269 9.82 2.04 12.90
N ARG A 270 10.40 2.02 11.69
CA ARG A 270 9.98 2.88 10.57
C ARG A 270 8.67 2.46 9.90
N TYR A 271 8.21 1.23 10.13
CA TYR A 271 6.95 0.71 9.57
C TYR A 271 6.28 -0.28 10.53
N SER A 272 4.96 -0.44 10.44
CA SER A 272 4.18 -1.33 11.32
C SER A 272 3.49 -2.45 10.53
N VAL A 273 3.52 -3.67 11.07
CA VAL A 273 2.72 -4.80 10.60
C VAL A 273 1.47 -5.03 11.46
N GLU A 274 1.19 -4.14 12.43
CA GLU A 274 0.07 -4.28 13.39
C GLU A 274 -1.29 -4.29 12.71
N ALA A 275 -1.45 -3.54 11.61
CA ALA A 275 -2.66 -3.56 10.81
C ALA A 275 -3.00 -4.98 10.33
N ARG A 276 -1.97 -5.83 10.13
CA ARG A 276 -2.03 -7.17 9.51
C ARG A 276 -2.90 -7.21 8.25
N ALA A 277 -3.10 -6.08 7.58
CA ALA A 277 -4.00 -5.92 6.46
C ALA A 277 -3.22 -5.77 5.15
N ALA A 278 -3.89 -6.10 4.04
CA ALA A 278 -3.37 -5.84 2.71
C ALA A 278 -3.53 -4.35 2.37
N THR A 279 -2.40 -3.66 2.17
CA THR A 279 -2.32 -2.20 1.96
C THR A 279 -1.74 -1.79 0.61
N VAL A 280 -1.28 -2.76 -0.19
CA VAL A 280 -0.79 -2.52 -1.54
C VAL A 280 -1.91 -2.84 -2.54
N PRO A 281 -2.40 -1.87 -3.34
CA PRO A 281 -3.41 -2.12 -4.36
C PRO A 281 -2.89 -3.02 -5.48
N ASN A 282 -3.80 -3.56 -6.30
CA ASN A 282 -3.48 -4.46 -7.41
C ASN A 282 -2.88 -3.76 -8.66
N LYS A 283 -2.66 -2.46 -8.59
CA LYS A 283 -2.19 -1.61 -9.69
C LYS A 283 -1.08 -0.71 -9.19
N PHE A 284 -0.01 -0.59 -9.96
CA PHE A 284 1.05 0.36 -9.69
C PHE A 284 1.48 1.12 -10.95
N VAL A 285 1.94 2.35 -10.77
CA VAL A 285 2.37 3.30 -11.80
C VAL A 285 3.80 3.71 -11.50
N PHE A 286 4.68 3.65 -12.48
CA PHE A 286 6.10 3.99 -12.31
C PHE A 286 6.70 4.63 -13.56
N LEU A 287 7.73 5.43 -13.35
CA LEU A 287 8.59 5.96 -14.40
C LEU A 287 9.63 4.93 -14.80
N LEU A 288 10.09 4.97 -16.05
CA LEU A 288 11.16 4.12 -16.56
C LEU A 288 11.88 4.82 -17.73
N PRO A 289 13.12 4.45 -18.06
CA PRO A 289 13.75 4.92 -19.28
C PRO A 289 12.90 4.57 -20.51
N PHE A 290 12.64 5.55 -21.39
CA PHE A 290 11.90 5.29 -22.62
C PHE A 290 12.65 4.27 -23.48
N GLY A 291 11.92 3.26 -23.97
CA GLY A 291 12.48 2.10 -24.68
C GLY A 291 12.63 0.82 -23.85
N GLU A 292 12.54 0.88 -22.53
CA GLU A 292 12.70 -0.32 -21.66
C GLU A 292 11.40 -1.03 -21.26
N ALA A 293 10.24 -0.59 -21.77
CA ALA A 293 8.93 -1.02 -21.28
C ALA A 293 8.69 -2.54 -21.38
N GLU A 294 9.01 -3.17 -22.51
CA GLU A 294 8.80 -4.61 -22.71
C GLU A 294 9.66 -5.44 -21.77
N GLU A 295 10.93 -5.06 -21.60
CA GLU A 295 11.85 -5.77 -20.72
C GLU A 295 11.47 -5.59 -19.25
N ALA A 296 11.07 -4.38 -18.84
CA ALA A 296 10.54 -4.13 -17.50
C ALA A 296 9.29 -4.99 -17.23
N ALA A 297 8.34 -5.01 -18.15
CA ALA A 297 7.13 -5.81 -18.05
C ALA A 297 7.43 -7.31 -17.92
N ARG A 298 8.30 -7.84 -18.78
CA ARG A 298 8.72 -9.24 -18.76
C ARG A 298 9.33 -9.64 -17.42
N GLN A 299 10.16 -8.77 -16.84
CA GLN A 299 10.78 -9.01 -15.53
C GLN A 299 9.76 -8.99 -14.39
N ILE A 300 8.85 -8.02 -14.39
CA ILE A 300 7.76 -7.94 -13.41
C ILE A 300 6.87 -9.19 -13.49
N GLU A 301 6.43 -9.57 -14.69
CA GLU A 301 5.60 -10.75 -14.89
C GLU A 301 6.28 -12.02 -14.41
N GLN A 302 7.56 -12.19 -14.73
CA GLN A 302 8.32 -13.36 -14.32
C GLN A 302 8.49 -13.43 -12.80
N GLU A 303 8.78 -12.30 -12.13
CA GLU A 303 8.88 -12.26 -10.67
C GLU A 303 7.54 -12.65 -10.03
N ILE A 304 6.42 -12.05 -10.46
CA ILE A 304 5.09 -12.35 -9.92
C ILE A 304 4.74 -13.84 -10.13
N LYS A 305 4.92 -14.37 -11.33
CA LYS A 305 4.65 -15.78 -11.65
C LYS A 305 5.52 -16.72 -10.81
N ASN A 306 6.82 -16.44 -10.69
CA ASN A 306 7.73 -17.25 -9.88
C ASN A 306 7.33 -17.27 -8.40
N ARG A 307 6.95 -16.11 -7.84
CA ARG A 307 6.55 -15.99 -6.44
C ARG A 307 5.24 -16.71 -6.18
N TRP A 308 4.24 -16.49 -7.03
CA TRP A 308 2.96 -17.19 -6.97
C TRP A 308 3.13 -18.71 -7.04
N ASN A 309 3.86 -19.20 -8.04
CA ASN A 309 4.09 -20.64 -8.22
C ASN A 309 4.89 -21.22 -7.05
N GLY A 310 5.87 -20.50 -6.52
CA GLY A 310 6.61 -20.90 -5.33
C GLY A 310 5.73 -21.06 -4.09
N LEU A 311 4.82 -20.10 -3.84
CA LEU A 311 3.86 -20.18 -2.72
C LEU A 311 2.86 -21.33 -2.91
N ALA A 312 2.32 -21.47 -4.12
CA ALA A 312 1.39 -22.54 -4.49
C ALA A 312 2.03 -23.92 -4.31
N GLN A 313 3.28 -24.07 -4.73
CA GLN A 313 4.07 -25.30 -4.55
C GLN A 313 4.26 -25.65 -3.07
N ARG A 314 4.54 -24.67 -2.20
CA ARG A 314 4.63 -24.90 -0.74
C ARG A 314 3.33 -25.43 -0.16
N VAL A 315 2.18 -24.92 -0.60
CA VAL A 315 0.86 -25.44 -0.19
C VAL A 315 0.65 -26.86 -0.72
N LYS A 316 0.97 -27.12 -2.00
CA LYS A 316 0.87 -28.45 -2.61
C LYS A 316 1.70 -29.48 -1.85
N GLU A 317 2.95 -29.14 -1.52
CA GLU A 317 3.87 -29.97 -0.75
C GLU A 317 3.40 -30.21 0.68
N LEU A 318 2.86 -29.19 1.35
CA LEU A 318 2.25 -29.33 2.66
C LEU A 318 1.12 -30.37 2.64
N ILE A 319 0.23 -30.30 1.65
CA ILE A 319 -0.87 -31.26 1.50
C ILE A 319 -0.32 -32.67 1.25
N LYS A 320 0.58 -32.83 0.27
CA LYS A 320 1.16 -34.14 -0.07
C LYS A 320 1.87 -34.77 1.13
N LYS A 321 2.69 -33.99 1.83
CA LYS A 321 3.43 -34.44 3.02
C LYS A 321 2.50 -34.84 4.17
N GLN A 322 1.41 -34.12 4.40
CA GLN A 322 0.54 -34.38 5.54
C GLN A 322 -0.54 -35.43 5.25
N CYS A 323 -1.07 -35.47 4.02
CA CYS A 323 -2.28 -36.23 3.68
C CYS A 323 -2.02 -37.42 2.78
N PHE A 324 -0.99 -37.37 1.92
CA PHE A 324 -0.87 -38.29 0.79
C PHE A 324 0.40 -39.16 0.83
N LYS A 325 1.00 -39.38 2.01
CA LYS A 325 2.22 -40.19 2.16
C LYS A 325 2.09 -41.60 1.58
N ASP A 326 0.93 -42.24 1.77
CA ASP A 326 0.66 -43.63 1.39
C ASP A 326 -0.23 -43.74 0.13
N VAL A 327 -0.33 -42.66 -0.65
CA VAL A 327 -1.14 -42.59 -1.87
C VAL A 327 -0.28 -42.97 -3.09
N PRO A 328 -0.69 -43.96 -3.91
CA PRO A 328 0.06 -44.33 -5.12
C PRO A 328 0.25 -43.17 -6.10
N SER A 329 1.43 -43.06 -6.72
CA SER A 329 1.78 -41.97 -7.66
C SER A 329 0.77 -41.81 -8.81
N ASP A 330 0.30 -42.91 -9.38
CA ASP A 330 -0.67 -42.87 -10.49
C ASP A 330 -2.00 -42.20 -10.08
N CYS A 331 -2.38 -42.32 -8.81
CA CYS A 331 -3.59 -41.70 -8.27
C CYS A 331 -3.42 -40.18 -8.08
N LEU A 332 -2.18 -39.70 -7.89
CA LEU A 332 -1.87 -38.29 -7.68
C LEU A 332 -1.72 -37.49 -8.98
N LYS A 333 -1.58 -38.15 -10.13
CA LYS A 333 -1.33 -37.47 -11.41
C LYS A 333 -2.36 -36.38 -11.71
N ALA A 334 -3.65 -36.69 -11.61
CA ALA A 334 -4.71 -35.70 -11.81
C ALA A 334 -4.66 -34.58 -10.75
N PHE A 335 -4.32 -34.89 -9.50
CA PHE A 335 -4.19 -33.88 -8.45
C PHE A 335 -3.09 -32.86 -8.81
N ASP A 336 -1.91 -33.33 -9.21
CA ASP A 336 -0.79 -32.46 -9.59
C ASP A 336 -1.10 -31.67 -10.87
N GLU A 337 -1.64 -32.31 -11.91
CA GLU A 337 -2.00 -31.66 -13.18
C GLU A 337 -3.08 -30.57 -13.01
N ILE A 338 -4.14 -30.85 -12.24
CA ILE A 338 -5.20 -29.87 -11.97
C ILE A 338 -4.63 -28.71 -11.15
N PHE A 339 -3.81 -29.01 -10.14
CA PHE A 339 -3.23 -27.98 -9.28
C PHE A 339 -2.36 -27.01 -10.08
N ASP A 340 -1.42 -27.54 -10.86
CA ASP A 340 -0.46 -26.73 -11.63
C ASP A 340 -1.17 -25.95 -12.73
N ARG A 341 -2.08 -26.60 -13.48
CA ARG A 341 -2.88 -25.95 -14.51
C ARG A 341 -3.70 -24.77 -13.98
N GLN A 342 -4.37 -24.93 -12.84
CA GLN A 342 -5.18 -23.87 -12.23
C GLN A 342 -4.31 -22.72 -11.71
N VAL A 343 -3.15 -23.01 -11.13
CA VAL A 343 -2.21 -22.02 -10.59
C VAL A 343 -1.58 -21.19 -11.70
N ASP A 344 -1.11 -21.82 -12.77
CA ASP A 344 -0.38 -21.15 -13.87
C ASP A 344 -1.23 -20.17 -14.68
N HIS A 345 -2.55 -20.40 -14.77
CA HIS A 345 -3.46 -19.61 -15.60
C HIS A 345 -4.39 -18.70 -14.80
N PHE A 346 -4.20 -18.58 -13.48
CA PHE A 346 -5.11 -17.81 -12.63
C PHE A 346 -4.94 -16.30 -12.80
N TRP A 347 -3.69 -15.83 -12.78
CA TRP A 347 -3.38 -14.40 -12.81
C TRP A 347 -3.25 -13.87 -14.22
N ILE A 348 -4.02 -12.84 -14.54
CA ILE A 348 -3.91 -12.04 -15.75
C ILE A 348 -3.11 -10.78 -15.38
N LEU A 349 -1.91 -10.70 -15.95
CA LEU A 349 -0.98 -9.59 -15.79
C LEU A 349 -1.07 -8.69 -17.02
N GLN A 350 -1.37 -7.42 -16.80
CA GLN A 350 -1.61 -6.44 -17.87
C GLN A 350 -0.84 -5.17 -17.60
N TRP A 351 -0.40 -4.52 -18.67
CA TRP A 351 0.37 -3.30 -18.56
C TRP A 351 0.28 -2.47 -19.83
N ALA A 352 0.45 -1.16 -19.66
CA ALA A 352 0.58 -0.21 -20.75
C ALA A 352 1.71 0.77 -20.42
N SER A 353 2.37 1.28 -21.45
CA SER A 353 3.44 2.28 -21.32
C SER A 353 3.31 3.34 -22.41
N VAL A 354 3.60 4.58 -22.05
CA VAL A 354 3.62 5.73 -22.96
C VAL A 354 4.84 6.60 -22.65
N PRO A 355 5.39 7.36 -23.61
CA PRO A 355 6.37 8.38 -23.27
C PRO A 355 5.72 9.46 -22.40
N VAL A 356 6.49 10.08 -21.51
CA VAL A 356 6.07 11.37 -20.93
C VAL A 356 5.97 12.37 -22.08
N LEU A 357 4.76 12.91 -22.26
CA LEU A 357 4.43 13.73 -23.42
C LEU A 357 5.15 15.08 -23.35
N ASP A 358 5.78 15.47 -24.45
CA ASP A 358 6.17 16.85 -24.77
C ASP A 358 5.14 17.45 -25.76
N GLU A 359 5.33 18.69 -26.22
CA GLU A 359 4.44 19.33 -27.21
C GLU A 359 4.34 18.52 -28.52
N ASP A 360 5.44 17.95 -29.00
CA ASP A 360 5.49 17.21 -30.27
C ASP A 360 4.73 15.88 -30.17
N LEU A 361 4.94 15.14 -29.08
CA LEU A 361 4.26 13.90 -28.78
C LEU A 361 2.77 14.14 -28.50
N LEU A 362 2.44 15.23 -27.80
CA LEU A 362 1.06 15.61 -27.57
C LEU A 362 0.31 15.82 -28.89
N GLN A 363 0.92 16.49 -29.88
CA GLN A 363 0.25 16.71 -31.17
C GLN A 363 -0.09 15.40 -31.89
N LYS A 364 0.72 14.34 -31.68
CA LYS A 364 0.49 12.99 -32.23
C LYS A 364 -0.53 12.18 -31.42
N ALA A 365 -0.68 12.49 -30.12
CA ALA A 365 -1.50 11.71 -29.19
C ALA A 365 -2.85 12.36 -28.83
N LYS A 366 -3.06 13.63 -29.16
CA LYS A 366 -4.23 14.43 -28.73
C LYS A 366 -5.57 13.80 -29.09
N ASP A 367 -5.66 13.07 -30.20
CA ASP A 367 -6.91 12.44 -30.65
C ASP A 367 -7.34 11.27 -29.74
N TYR A 368 -6.44 10.76 -28.90
CA TYR A 368 -6.71 9.70 -27.92
C TYR A 368 -7.02 10.24 -26.51
N ILE A 369 -6.92 11.56 -26.31
CA ILE A 369 -7.08 12.23 -25.01
C ILE A 369 -8.29 13.16 -25.09
N PRO A 370 -9.13 13.30 -24.05
CA PRO A 370 -10.26 14.23 -24.09
C PRO A 370 -9.81 15.67 -24.35
N GLU A 371 -10.44 16.31 -25.35
CA GLU A 371 -10.14 17.68 -25.79
C GLU A 371 -10.08 18.66 -24.62
N LYS A 372 -11.04 18.60 -23.68
CA LYS A 372 -11.09 19.46 -22.50
C LYS A 372 -9.83 19.40 -21.62
N ILE A 373 -9.19 18.24 -21.50
CA ILE A 373 -7.96 18.09 -20.70
C ILE A 373 -6.78 18.70 -21.45
N VAL A 374 -6.69 18.45 -22.76
CA VAL A 374 -5.68 19.02 -23.66
C VAL A 374 -5.77 20.56 -23.67
N GLU A 375 -6.96 21.11 -23.86
CA GLU A 375 -7.24 22.55 -23.84
C GLU A 375 -6.82 23.20 -22.52
N LYS A 376 -7.09 22.55 -21.37
CA LYS A 376 -6.70 23.09 -20.06
C LYS A 376 -5.18 23.24 -19.94
N ALA A 377 -4.41 22.21 -20.33
CA ALA A 377 -2.95 22.25 -20.30
C ALA A 377 -2.39 23.29 -21.27
N GLN A 378 -2.91 23.32 -22.51
CA GLN A 378 -2.48 24.28 -23.53
C GLN A 378 -2.84 25.73 -23.19
N LYS A 379 -3.99 25.99 -22.55
CA LYS A 379 -4.40 27.32 -22.07
C LYS A 379 -3.38 27.86 -21.07
N LEU A 380 -2.96 27.03 -20.13
CA LEU A 380 -2.00 27.38 -19.08
C LEU A 380 -0.63 27.71 -19.67
N LEU A 381 -0.10 26.85 -20.56
CA LEU A 381 1.19 27.09 -21.23
C LEU A 381 1.15 28.31 -22.16
N ARG A 382 0.09 28.48 -22.94
CA ARG A 382 -0.09 29.65 -23.83
C ARG A 382 -0.08 30.94 -23.03
N LYS A 383 -0.82 31.00 -21.92
CA LYS A 383 -0.85 32.18 -21.06
C LYS A 383 0.50 32.47 -20.42
N ALA A 384 1.24 31.42 -20.02
CA ALA A 384 2.59 31.59 -19.49
C ALA A 384 3.55 32.22 -20.52
N ARG A 385 3.45 31.82 -21.79
CA ARG A 385 4.23 32.41 -22.90
C ARG A 385 3.86 33.87 -23.15
N GLU A 386 2.56 34.18 -23.21
CA GLU A 386 2.06 35.55 -23.36
C GLU A 386 2.56 36.47 -22.23
N CYS A 387 2.62 35.95 -21.01
CA CYS A 387 3.14 36.67 -19.84
C CYS A 387 4.68 36.60 -19.72
N GLN A 388 5.39 35.98 -20.67
CA GLN A 388 6.86 35.87 -20.66
C GLN A 388 7.41 35.25 -19.37
N LEU A 389 6.70 34.24 -18.84
CA LEU A 389 7.12 33.57 -17.60
C LEU A 389 8.33 32.68 -17.85
N PRO A 390 9.20 32.51 -16.84
CA PRO A 390 10.35 31.62 -16.95
C PRO A 390 9.91 30.18 -17.26
N TYR A 391 10.75 29.46 -18.01
CA TYR A 391 10.53 28.08 -18.42
C TYR A 391 9.28 27.84 -19.30
N SER A 392 8.68 28.88 -19.88
CA SER A 392 7.52 28.74 -20.78
C SER A 392 7.89 28.40 -22.24
N ASP A 393 9.18 28.28 -22.53
CA ASP A 393 9.73 27.83 -23.82
C ASP A 393 9.23 26.43 -24.23
N SER A 394 9.43 26.10 -25.52
CA SER A 394 9.15 24.77 -26.07
C SER A 394 10.23 23.75 -25.69
N GLU A 395 11.38 24.21 -25.20
CA GLU A 395 12.43 23.32 -24.69
C GLU A 395 11.96 22.63 -23.42
N ARG A 396 12.10 21.31 -23.39
CA ARG A 396 11.75 20.48 -22.22
C ARG A 396 10.28 20.64 -21.83
N SER A 397 9.39 20.77 -22.82
CA SER A 397 7.95 21.01 -22.60
C SER A 397 7.23 19.85 -21.90
N GLU A 398 7.89 18.69 -21.76
CA GLU A 398 7.41 17.55 -20.95
C GLU A 398 7.05 17.92 -19.51
N LYS A 399 7.65 18.99 -18.99
CA LYS A 399 7.38 19.52 -17.66
C LYS A 399 5.93 19.97 -17.43
N PHE A 400 5.07 20.05 -18.46
CA PHE A 400 3.70 20.53 -18.35
C PHE A 400 2.60 19.48 -18.62
N PHE A 401 2.94 18.30 -19.14
CA PHE A 401 1.95 17.37 -19.69
C PHE A 401 1.83 16.04 -18.94
N PHE A 402 2.23 16.00 -17.67
CA PHE A 402 2.02 14.82 -16.82
C PHE A 402 0.55 14.38 -16.72
N PRO A 403 -0.45 15.27 -16.51
CA PRO A 403 -1.85 14.85 -16.50
C PRO A 403 -2.27 14.12 -17.79
N LEU A 404 -1.77 14.59 -18.94
CA LEU A 404 -2.08 14.02 -20.25
C LEU A 404 -1.38 12.67 -20.44
N SER A 405 -0.12 12.57 -20.03
CA SER A 405 0.65 11.32 -20.05
C SER A 405 -0.01 10.25 -19.18
N HIS A 406 -0.47 10.63 -17.98
CA HIS A 406 -1.17 9.75 -17.06
C HIS A 406 -2.55 9.33 -17.58
N ASP A 407 -3.37 10.24 -18.12
CA ASP A 407 -4.66 9.87 -18.71
C ASP A 407 -4.48 8.90 -19.90
N LEU A 408 -3.51 9.18 -20.78
CA LEU A 408 -3.23 8.33 -21.94
C LEU A 408 -2.80 6.91 -21.54
N VAL A 409 -1.91 6.75 -20.56
CA VAL A 409 -1.46 5.41 -20.12
C VAL A 409 -2.59 4.61 -19.47
N GLN A 410 -3.47 5.26 -18.69
CA GLN A 410 -4.63 4.59 -18.09
C GLN A 410 -5.63 4.15 -19.15
N ARG A 411 -5.86 4.95 -20.20
CA ARG A 411 -6.70 4.58 -21.35
C ARG A 411 -6.12 3.40 -22.12
N ALA A 412 -4.81 3.40 -22.35
CA ALA A 412 -4.14 2.30 -23.03
C ALA A 412 -4.32 0.98 -22.26
N LEU A 413 -4.16 1.00 -20.93
CA LEU A 413 -4.45 -0.17 -20.09
C LEU A 413 -5.92 -0.58 -20.14
N ALA A 414 -6.85 0.39 -20.10
CA ALA A 414 -8.27 0.10 -20.18
C ALA A 414 -8.65 -0.54 -21.54
N ALA A 415 -8.08 -0.06 -22.64
CA ALA A 415 -8.28 -0.65 -23.97
C ALA A 415 -7.75 -2.09 -24.04
N GLN A 416 -6.59 -2.36 -23.42
CA GLN A 416 -6.07 -3.73 -23.30
C GLN A 416 -7.00 -4.62 -22.47
N LYS A 417 -7.57 -4.11 -21.37
CA LYS A 417 -8.55 -4.84 -20.54
C LYS A 417 -9.82 -5.20 -21.27
N LEU A 418 -10.25 -4.37 -22.21
CA LEU A 418 -11.42 -4.61 -23.07
C LEU A 418 -11.15 -5.59 -24.22
N SER A 419 -9.93 -6.09 -24.36
CA SER A 419 -9.53 -7.07 -25.39
C SER A 419 -9.16 -8.40 -24.73
N PRO A 420 -10.13 -9.25 -24.33
CA PRO A 420 -9.84 -10.51 -23.66
C PRO A 420 -8.99 -11.42 -24.55
N ARG A 421 -7.97 -12.05 -23.96
CA ARG A 421 -7.33 -13.23 -24.54
C ARG A 421 -7.93 -14.43 -23.85
N ASP A 422 -8.55 -15.35 -24.59
CA ASP A 422 -9.03 -16.60 -24.00
C ASP A 422 -7.82 -17.45 -23.61
N GLN A 423 -7.53 -17.49 -22.31
CA GLN A 423 -6.37 -18.18 -21.75
C GLN A 423 -6.77 -19.32 -20.81
N ARG A 424 -8.07 -19.59 -20.60
CA ARG A 424 -8.50 -20.57 -19.60
C ARG A 424 -8.61 -21.96 -20.23
N ALA A 425 -7.88 -22.91 -19.65
CA ALA A 425 -8.01 -24.31 -20.01
C ALA A 425 -9.40 -24.86 -19.63
N SER A 426 -9.82 -25.94 -20.30
CA SER A 426 -11.09 -26.62 -20.02
C SER A 426 -11.09 -27.25 -18.62
N GLU A 427 -12.19 -27.11 -17.89
CA GLU A 427 -12.38 -27.56 -16.50
C GLU A 427 -13.52 -28.61 -16.47
N GLY A 428 -13.27 -29.81 -16.98
CA GLY A 428 -14.32 -30.82 -17.23
C GLY A 428 -14.83 -31.59 -16.00
N GLY A 429 -14.18 -31.45 -14.84
CA GLY A 429 -14.53 -32.20 -13.62
C GLY A 429 -15.62 -31.58 -12.74
N ILE A 430 -15.79 -32.18 -11.56
CA ILE A 430 -16.70 -31.69 -10.50
C ILE A 430 -16.27 -30.29 -10.08
N LYS A 431 -17.21 -29.36 -9.96
CA LYS A 431 -16.90 -27.96 -9.68
C LYS A 431 -16.58 -27.69 -8.22
N CYS A 432 -15.63 -26.79 -8.00
CA CYS A 432 -15.28 -26.27 -6.69
C CYS A 432 -16.41 -25.41 -6.13
N GLN A 433 -16.71 -25.59 -4.84
CA GLN A 433 -17.79 -24.86 -4.17
C GLN A 433 -17.51 -23.35 -4.02
N LEU A 434 -16.24 -22.96 -3.91
CA LEU A 434 -15.85 -21.55 -3.81
C LEU A 434 -15.60 -20.92 -5.18
N HIS A 435 -15.08 -21.72 -6.12
CA HIS A 435 -14.74 -21.26 -7.47
C HIS A 435 -15.41 -22.17 -8.49
N PRO A 436 -16.69 -21.94 -8.82
CA PRO A 436 -17.45 -22.81 -9.73
C PRO A 436 -16.84 -22.94 -11.14
N ASP A 437 -16.02 -21.96 -11.53
CA ASP A 437 -15.29 -21.95 -12.79
C ASP A 437 -14.18 -23.02 -12.84
N HIS A 438 -13.69 -23.48 -11.67
CA HIS A 438 -12.62 -24.46 -11.54
C HIS A 438 -13.13 -25.83 -11.11
N GLU A 439 -12.50 -26.89 -11.61
CA GLU A 439 -12.72 -28.24 -11.08
C GLU A 439 -12.06 -28.40 -9.69
N ILE A 440 -12.58 -29.32 -8.88
CA ILE A 440 -11.99 -29.66 -7.58
C ILE A 440 -10.67 -30.40 -7.77
N LEU A 441 -9.80 -30.30 -6.77
CA LEU A 441 -8.67 -31.21 -6.66
C LEU A 441 -9.20 -32.63 -6.41
N ARG A 442 -8.72 -33.60 -7.18
CA ARG A 442 -9.17 -35.00 -7.09
C ARG A 442 -8.03 -35.94 -7.47
N PHE A 443 -8.16 -37.20 -7.07
CA PHE A 443 -7.32 -38.26 -7.61
C PHE A 443 -7.75 -38.62 -9.03
N SER A 444 -6.90 -39.39 -9.72
CA SER A 444 -7.07 -39.82 -11.12
C SER A 444 -8.21 -40.84 -11.33
N CYS A 445 -9.25 -40.85 -10.48
CA CYS A 445 -10.35 -41.84 -10.54
C CYS A 445 -11.16 -41.77 -11.85
N VAL A 446 -11.24 -40.59 -12.48
CA VAL A 446 -11.95 -40.41 -13.76
C VAL A 446 -11.20 -41.05 -14.92
N GLU A 447 -9.87 -40.95 -14.89
CA GLU A 447 -8.92 -41.48 -15.86
C GLU A 447 -8.44 -42.90 -15.50
N CYS A 448 -8.93 -43.46 -14.39
CA CYS A 448 -8.49 -44.74 -13.85
C CYS A 448 -9.17 -45.91 -14.57
N ASN A 449 -8.36 -46.81 -15.14
CA ASN A 449 -8.84 -48.04 -15.78
C ASN A 449 -8.77 -49.28 -14.85
N ARG A 450 -8.53 -49.09 -13.54
CA ARG A 450 -8.47 -50.20 -12.58
C ARG A 450 -9.87 -50.76 -12.34
N GLN A 451 -10.00 -52.09 -12.22
CA GLN A 451 -11.26 -52.75 -11.86
C GLN A 451 -11.70 -52.38 -10.42
N MET A 452 -10.75 -52.19 -9.51
CA MET A 452 -11.00 -51.84 -8.11
C MET A 452 -10.15 -50.63 -7.70
N CYS A 453 -10.78 -49.65 -7.08
CA CYS A 453 -10.15 -48.47 -6.50
C CYS A 453 -9.39 -48.86 -5.23
N TYR A 454 -8.15 -48.34 -5.12
CA TYR A 454 -7.26 -48.59 -4.00
C TYR A 454 -7.86 -48.17 -2.63
N PHE A 455 -8.66 -47.10 -2.60
CA PHE A 455 -9.20 -46.54 -1.36
C PHE A 455 -10.55 -47.11 -0.95
N THR A 456 -11.41 -47.45 -1.91
CA THR A 456 -12.79 -47.85 -1.63
C THR A 456 -13.05 -49.34 -1.83
N ASN A 457 -12.12 -50.07 -2.44
CA ASN A 457 -12.27 -51.48 -2.83
C ASN A 457 -13.54 -51.72 -3.69
N ARG A 458 -13.95 -50.71 -4.45
CA ARG A 458 -15.09 -50.70 -5.40
C ARG A 458 -14.60 -50.15 -6.75
N PRO A 459 -15.33 -50.32 -7.86
CA PRO A 459 -14.99 -49.64 -9.12
C PRO A 459 -14.79 -48.13 -8.92
N PRO A 460 -13.82 -47.48 -9.59
CA PRO A 460 -13.60 -46.04 -9.48
C PRO A 460 -14.88 -45.23 -9.76
N ASP A 461 -15.31 -44.45 -8.78
CA ASP A 461 -16.44 -43.54 -8.93
C ASP A 461 -15.96 -42.21 -9.53
N LYS A 462 -16.60 -41.78 -10.62
CA LYS A 462 -16.28 -40.53 -11.31
C LYS A 462 -16.91 -39.31 -10.64
N ASN A 463 -17.93 -39.53 -9.80
CA ASN A 463 -18.61 -38.48 -9.05
C ASN A 463 -19.02 -38.96 -7.65
N PRO A 464 -18.04 -39.27 -6.78
CA PRO A 464 -18.33 -39.72 -5.43
C PRO A 464 -19.08 -38.66 -4.64
N ARG A 465 -19.88 -39.12 -3.67
CA ARG A 465 -20.47 -38.25 -2.65
C ARG A 465 -19.35 -37.47 -1.95
N PRO A 466 -19.53 -36.18 -1.62
CA PRO A 466 -18.49 -35.37 -1.02
C PRO A 466 -17.79 -35.99 0.20
N SER A 467 -18.56 -36.66 1.08
CA SER A 467 -18.07 -37.34 2.29
C SER A 467 -17.21 -38.58 1.99
N GLU A 468 -17.47 -39.23 0.86
CA GLU A 468 -16.82 -40.47 0.41
C GLU A 468 -15.71 -40.25 -0.62
N ASP A 469 -15.52 -39.00 -1.07
CA ASP A 469 -14.46 -38.61 -2.00
C ASP A 469 -13.08 -38.94 -1.40
N PRO A 470 -12.29 -39.87 -2.01
CA PRO A 470 -11.04 -40.34 -1.40
C PRO A 470 -9.99 -39.26 -1.21
N CYS A 471 -9.88 -38.30 -2.14
CA CYS A 471 -8.92 -37.21 -2.05
C CYS A 471 -9.27 -36.30 -0.86
N TRP A 472 -10.54 -35.88 -0.80
CA TRP A 472 -10.99 -34.95 0.22
C TRP A 472 -11.16 -35.59 1.59
N LYS A 473 -11.46 -36.89 1.66
CA LYS A 473 -11.48 -37.63 2.92
C LYS A 473 -10.10 -37.63 3.58
N LEU A 474 -9.05 -37.98 2.83
CA LEU A 474 -7.68 -37.96 3.34
C LEU A 474 -7.21 -36.55 3.74
N ILE A 475 -7.62 -35.53 2.98
CA ILE A 475 -7.39 -34.13 3.37
C ILE A 475 -8.06 -33.88 4.73
N ARG A 476 -9.37 -34.07 4.84
CA ARG A 476 -10.14 -33.76 6.06
C ARG A 476 -9.67 -34.49 7.31
N GLU A 477 -9.19 -35.73 7.19
CA GLU A 477 -8.67 -36.50 8.32
C GLU A 477 -7.44 -35.86 9.00
N LYS A 478 -6.71 -34.96 8.32
CA LYS A 478 -5.51 -34.31 8.86
C LYS A 478 -5.74 -32.98 9.52
N TRP A 479 -6.86 -32.31 9.24
CA TRP A 479 -7.17 -31.01 9.82
C TRP A 479 -8.41 -31.09 10.71
N ARG A 480 -8.56 -30.09 11.60
CA ARG A 480 -9.74 -30.02 12.48
C ARG A 480 -11.02 -29.95 11.65
N LYS A 481 -12.15 -30.38 12.21
CA LYS A 481 -13.44 -30.33 11.48
C LYS A 481 -13.84 -28.90 11.15
N THR A 482 -13.44 -27.95 11.99
CA THR A 482 -13.60 -26.51 11.73
C THR A 482 -12.82 -26.03 10.51
N GLU A 483 -11.81 -26.78 10.03
CA GLU A 483 -11.01 -26.40 8.87
C GLU A 483 -11.64 -26.75 7.54
N PHE A 484 -12.26 -27.92 7.40
CA PHE A 484 -12.90 -28.34 6.15
C PHE A 484 -14.22 -29.06 6.46
N LYS A 485 -15.30 -28.65 5.80
CA LYS A 485 -16.58 -29.36 5.97
C LYS A 485 -16.55 -30.73 5.30
N GLU A 486 -17.38 -31.64 5.80
CA GLU A 486 -17.58 -32.95 5.17
C GLU A 486 -18.03 -32.84 3.70
N THR A 487 -18.81 -31.80 3.37
CA THR A 487 -19.25 -31.55 2.00
C THR A 487 -18.27 -30.69 1.19
N GLU A 488 -17.25 -30.09 1.80
CA GLU A 488 -16.36 -29.11 1.16
C GLU A 488 -15.32 -29.78 0.27
N ARG A 489 -15.25 -29.32 -0.99
CA ARG A 489 -14.28 -29.72 -2.01
C ARG A 489 -13.86 -28.49 -2.80
N LEU A 490 -12.54 -28.22 -2.84
CA LEU A 490 -11.97 -26.97 -3.33
C LEU A 490 -11.09 -27.18 -4.58
N SER A 491 -10.89 -26.09 -5.32
CA SER A 491 -9.88 -25.97 -6.36
C SER A 491 -8.50 -25.69 -5.73
N ALA A 492 -7.45 -25.67 -6.55
CA ALA A 492 -6.11 -25.23 -6.14
C ALA A 492 -6.14 -23.84 -5.49
N ILE A 493 -6.85 -22.89 -6.11
CA ILE A 493 -6.99 -21.52 -5.62
C ILE A 493 -7.69 -21.48 -4.26
N GLY A 494 -8.76 -22.26 -4.10
CA GLY A 494 -9.50 -22.34 -2.83
C GLY A 494 -8.65 -22.92 -1.69
N ILE A 495 -7.91 -24.00 -1.95
CA ILE A 495 -7.09 -24.63 -0.92
C ILE A 495 -5.85 -23.79 -0.56
N ILE A 496 -5.27 -23.06 -1.54
CA ILE A 496 -4.18 -22.10 -1.28
C ILE A 496 -4.64 -21.05 -0.28
N LYS A 497 -5.79 -20.39 -0.52
CA LYS A 497 -6.34 -19.40 0.41
C LYS A 497 -6.55 -19.96 1.82
N ARG A 498 -7.02 -21.22 1.92
CA ARG A 498 -7.30 -21.89 3.19
C ARG A 498 -6.03 -22.24 3.98
N LEU A 499 -4.97 -22.69 3.31
CA LEU A 499 -3.78 -23.28 3.95
C LEU A 499 -2.52 -22.43 3.87
N VAL A 500 -2.55 -21.29 3.16
CA VAL A 500 -1.37 -20.43 2.98
C VAL A 500 -0.71 -20.03 4.29
N TYR A 501 -1.50 -19.74 5.34
CA TYR A 501 -0.97 -19.34 6.65
C TYR A 501 -0.14 -20.44 7.34
N LYS A 502 -0.36 -21.71 6.98
CA LYS A 502 0.45 -22.85 7.44
C LYS A 502 1.64 -23.14 6.53
N ALA A 503 1.52 -22.83 5.24
CA ALA A 503 2.54 -23.12 4.24
C ALA A 503 3.62 -22.02 4.15
N ALA A 504 3.26 -20.77 4.45
CA ALA A 504 4.15 -19.63 4.54
C ALA A 504 4.94 -19.66 5.87
N ALA A 505 5.71 -20.73 6.10
CA ALA A 505 6.56 -20.89 7.28
C ALA A 505 7.71 -19.85 7.31
N GLU A 506 8.45 -19.84 8.43
CA GLU A 506 9.40 -18.83 8.97
C GLU A 506 10.18 -17.91 8.01
N ASP A 507 10.43 -18.31 6.76
CA ASP A 507 11.18 -17.56 5.76
C ASP A 507 10.34 -16.72 4.77
N HIS A 508 9.00 -16.83 4.81
CA HIS A 508 8.13 -16.14 3.87
C HIS A 508 7.80 -14.67 4.28
N PRO A 509 7.72 -13.70 3.34
CA PRO A 509 7.30 -12.31 3.63
C PRO A 509 5.91 -12.15 4.24
N LEU A 510 5.09 -13.20 4.20
CA LEU A 510 3.73 -13.18 4.76
C LEU A 510 3.69 -13.70 6.20
N THR A 511 4.77 -14.31 6.68
CA THR A 511 4.84 -14.89 8.03
C THR A 511 4.50 -13.88 9.13
N PRO A 512 5.00 -12.62 9.11
CA PRO A 512 4.66 -11.65 10.15
C PRO A 512 3.17 -11.33 10.21
N PHE A 513 2.48 -11.37 9.05
CA PHE A 513 1.04 -11.13 8.94
C PHE A 513 0.25 -12.35 9.43
N PHE A 514 0.74 -13.56 9.16
CA PHE A 514 0.09 -14.81 9.58
C PHE A 514 0.33 -15.19 11.05
N LYS A 515 1.08 -14.39 11.81
CA LYS A 515 1.18 -14.56 13.26
C LYS A 515 -0.23 -14.55 13.87
N GLU A 516 -0.55 -15.59 14.64
CA GLU A 516 -1.88 -15.81 15.26
C GLU A 516 -3.05 -16.00 14.25
N ALA A 517 -2.78 -16.33 12.99
CA ALA A 517 -3.84 -16.63 12.01
C ALA A 517 -4.80 -17.75 12.45
N GLU A 518 -4.39 -18.65 13.35
CA GLU A 518 -5.27 -19.66 13.94
C GLU A 518 -6.34 -19.08 14.86
N GLY A 519 -6.04 -17.94 15.51
CA GLY A 519 -6.96 -17.19 16.38
C GLY A 519 -7.79 -16.15 15.64
N PHE A 520 -7.79 -16.15 14.29
CA PHE A 520 -8.62 -15.24 13.50
C PHE A 520 -10.10 -15.45 13.85
N PRO A 521 -10.85 -14.39 14.22
CA PRO A 521 -12.18 -14.54 14.79
C PRO A 521 -13.17 -15.13 13.78
N SER A 522 -14.06 -15.99 14.27
CA SER A 522 -15.23 -16.43 13.51
C SER A 522 -16.30 -15.34 13.44
N THR A 523 -17.22 -15.47 12.48
CA THR A 523 -18.40 -14.58 12.39
C THR A 523 -19.25 -14.61 13.66
N THR A 524 -19.33 -15.77 14.31
CA THR A 524 -20.05 -15.96 15.57
C THR A 524 -19.38 -15.24 16.74
N GLU A 525 -18.05 -15.26 16.81
CA GLU A 525 -17.30 -14.51 17.83
C GLU A 525 -17.45 -12.99 17.67
N ILE A 526 -17.50 -12.50 16.43
CA ILE A 526 -17.75 -11.07 16.15
C ILE A 526 -19.18 -10.70 16.53
N ALA A 527 -20.17 -11.53 16.19
CA ALA A 527 -21.57 -11.28 16.50
C ALA A 527 -21.81 -11.18 18.02
N ALA A 528 -21.27 -12.13 18.79
CA ALA A 528 -21.46 -12.19 20.24
C ALA A 528 -20.50 -11.28 21.03
N LYS A 529 -19.68 -10.47 20.35
CA LYS A 529 -18.53 -9.78 20.97
C LYS A 529 -18.91 -8.88 22.14
N ASP A 530 -19.96 -8.08 22.01
CA ASP A 530 -20.36 -7.13 23.05
C ASP A 530 -20.71 -7.85 24.35
N TRP A 531 -21.46 -8.95 24.24
CA TRP A 531 -21.81 -9.77 25.39
C TRP A 531 -20.59 -10.53 25.94
N LEU A 532 -19.74 -11.08 25.07
CA LEU A 532 -18.49 -11.74 25.47
C LEU A 532 -17.55 -10.78 26.21
N ASP A 533 -17.47 -9.52 25.81
CA ASP A 533 -16.67 -8.48 26.49
C ASP A 533 -17.21 -8.22 27.91
N ARG A 534 -18.53 -8.16 28.09
CA ARG A 534 -19.15 -7.99 29.42
C ARG A 534 -19.03 -9.23 30.31
N ALA A 535 -18.99 -10.43 29.72
CA ALA A 535 -18.90 -11.70 30.43
C ALA A 535 -17.46 -12.21 30.58
N GLN A 536 -16.44 -11.46 30.14
CA GLN A 536 -15.06 -11.93 30.04
C GLN A 536 -14.51 -12.55 31.33
N LEU A 537 -14.71 -11.89 32.48
CA LEU A 537 -14.24 -12.39 33.78
C LEU A 537 -14.90 -13.73 34.16
N ASP A 538 -16.22 -13.85 33.91
CA ASP A 538 -16.96 -15.08 34.21
C ASP A 538 -16.52 -16.25 33.30
N ILE A 539 -16.15 -15.95 32.06
CA ILE A 539 -15.62 -16.90 31.08
C ILE A 539 -14.24 -17.39 31.52
N GLU A 540 -13.35 -16.47 31.92
CA GLU A 540 -12.00 -16.77 32.38
C GLU A 540 -12.00 -17.56 33.69
N ASP A 541 -12.85 -17.21 34.65
CA ASP A 541 -13.03 -17.92 35.93
C ASP A 541 -13.39 -19.41 35.73
N GLN A 542 -14.10 -19.72 34.64
CA GLN A 542 -14.51 -21.08 34.27
C GLN A 542 -13.48 -21.81 33.38
N GLY A 543 -12.35 -21.17 33.08
CA GLY A 543 -11.31 -21.71 32.19
C GLY A 543 -11.84 -21.95 30.78
N LEU A 544 -12.76 -21.10 30.32
CA LEU A 544 -13.36 -21.15 28.99
C LEU A 544 -12.70 -20.14 28.05
N THR A 545 -12.80 -20.38 26.75
CA THR A 545 -12.42 -19.42 25.73
C THR A 545 -13.66 -18.76 25.14
N ARG A 546 -13.52 -17.51 24.68
CA ARG A 546 -14.59 -16.77 23.99
C ARG A 546 -15.17 -17.56 22.81
N LYS A 547 -14.29 -18.23 22.05
CA LYS A 547 -14.66 -19.10 20.94
C LYS A 547 -15.60 -20.23 21.36
N GLN A 548 -15.26 -20.96 22.43
CA GLN A 548 -16.11 -22.05 22.93
C GLN A 548 -17.50 -21.55 23.33
N VAL A 549 -17.57 -20.39 23.97
CA VAL A 549 -18.84 -19.80 24.38
C VAL A 549 -19.67 -19.35 23.16
N ALA A 550 -19.07 -18.62 22.22
CA ALA A 550 -19.72 -18.16 21.00
C ALA A 550 -20.26 -19.34 20.17
N GLU A 551 -19.45 -20.38 20.01
CA GLU A 551 -19.80 -21.60 19.29
C GLU A 551 -20.98 -22.35 19.95
N TRP A 552 -20.99 -22.43 21.28
CA TRP A 552 -22.09 -23.03 22.01
C TRP A 552 -23.40 -22.26 21.83
N LEU A 553 -23.35 -20.92 21.92
CA LEU A 553 -24.53 -20.05 21.75
C LEU A 553 -25.16 -20.25 20.37
N HIS A 554 -24.36 -20.25 19.30
CA HIS A 554 -24.86 -20.49 17.95
C HIS A 554 -25.50 -21.88 17.80
N ARG A 555 -24.90 -22.90 18.41
CA ARG A 555 -25.43 -24.28 18.35
C ARG A 555 -26.78 -24.45 19.05
N GLN A 556 -27.05 -23.72 20.14
CA GLN A 556 -28.36 -23.78 20.80
C GLN A 556 -29.49 -23.20 19.93
N GLU A 557 -29.13 -22.35 18.97
CA GLU A 557 -30.09 -21.65 18.11
C GLU A 557 -30.27 -22.32 16.74
N ALA A 558 -29.31 -23.15 16.33
CA ALA A 558 -29.38 -23.90 15.09
C ALA A 558 -30.53 -24.91 15.10
N SER A 559 -31.22 -25.05 13.96
CA SER A 559 -32.30 -26.02 13.82
C SER A 559 -31.75 -27.45 13.96
N PRO A 560 -32.48 -28.42 14.55
CA PRO A 560 -32.06 -29.83 14.60
C PRO A 560 -31.83 -30.48 13.22
N ARG A 561 -32.30 -29.82 12.14
CA ARG A 561 -32.10 -30.24 10.74
C ARG A 561 -30.88 -29.61 10.08
N GLU A 562 -30.29 -28.59 10.72
CA GLU A 562 -29.05 -27.96 10.30
C GLU A 562 -27.91 -28.61 11.08
N ASP A 563 -26.81 -28.93 10.41
CA ASP A 563 -25.56 -29.33 11.07
C ASP A 563 -24.82 -28.03 11.40
N PRO A 564 -24.92 -27.48 12.63
CA PRO A 564 -24.26 -26.24 12.98
C PRO A 564 -22.77 -26.49 12.88
N GLU A 565 -22.11 -25.72 12.03
CA GLU A 565 -20.73 -25.89 11.51
C GLU A 565 -19.65 -25.71 12.60
N ILE A 566 -19.78 -26.44 13.71
CA ILE A 566 -19.15 -26.17 14.99
C ILE A 566 -18.82 -27.51 15.65
N GLU A 567 -17.59 -27.66 16.13
CA GLU A 567 -17.19 -28.86 16.88
C GLU A 567 -18.08 -29.04 18.12
N GLU A 568 -18.59 -30.26 18.30
CA GLU A 568 -19.40 -30.56 19.47
C GLU A 568 -18.53 -30.46 20.72
N LEU A 569 -18.82 -29.46 21.55
CA LEU A 569 -18.13 -29.27 22.81
C LEU A 569 -18.32 -30.48 23.71
N SER A 570 -17.29 -30.83 24.48
CA SER A 570 -17.43 -31.89 25.48
C SER A 570 -18.55 -31.54 26.45
N LYS A 571 -19.22 -32.57 27.00
CA LYS A 571 -20.31 -32.38 27.97
C LYS A 571 -19.90 -31.50 29.16
N ASP A 572 -18.63 -31.59 29.56
CA ASP A 572 -18.04 -30.77 30.61
C ASP A 572 -17.93 -29.29 30.22
N ILE A 573 -17.36 -28.98 29.04
CA ILE A 573 -17.24 -27.61 28.56
C ILE A 573 -18.63 -26.99 28.36
N ALA A 574 -19.57 -27.73 27.75
CA ALA A 574 -20.94 -27.28 27.55
C ALA A 574 -21.66 -26.98 28.88
N LYS A 575 -21.38 -27.74 29.94
CA LYS A 575 -21.91 -27.48 31.28
C LYS A 575 -21.36 -26.17 31.85
N ARG A 576 -20.05 -25.97 31.80
CA ARG A 576 -19.41 -24.73 32.28
C ARG A 576 -19.90 -23.49 31.51
N VAL A 577 -20.07 -23.59 30.19
CA VAL A 577 -20.65 -22.50 29.39
C VAL A 577 -22.07 -22.17 29.85
N ARG A 578 -22.90 -23.20 30.12
CA ARG A 578 -24.25 -23.00 30.65
C ARG A 578 -24.25 -22.30 32.00
N GLU A 579 -23.35 -22.70 32.91
CA GLU A 579 -23.19 -22.05 34.23
C GLU A 579 -22.86 -20.55 34.09
N VAL A 580 -22.00 -20.16 33.13
CA VAL A 580 -21.75 -18.74 32.82
C VAL A 580 -23.02 -18.04 32.33
N VAL A 581 -23.72 -18.61 31.36
CA VAL A 581 -24.93 -18.00 30.77
C VAL A 581 -26.04 -17.85 31.83
N GLU A 582 -26.27 -18.87 32.66
CA GLU A 582 -27.24 -18.82 33.76
C GLU A 582 -26.86 -17.79 34.83
N LYS A 583 -25.57 -17.71 35.18
CA LYS A 583 -25.04 -16.69 36.10
C LYS A 583 -25.32 -15.28 35.56
N ARG A 584 -25.02 -15.01 34.28
CA ARG A 584 -25.30 -13.71 33.65
C ARG A 584 -26.80 -13.41 33.54
N ALA A 585 -27.61 -14.40 33.21
CA ALA A 585 -29.07 -14.25 33.16
C ALA A 585 -29.67 -13.87 34.53
N SER A 586 -29.10 -14.38 35.63
CA SER A 586 -29.55 -14.04 36.99
C SER A 586 -29.39 -12.55 37.33
N VAL A 587 -28.48 -11.84 36.66
CA VAL A 587 -28.24 -10.39 36.78
C VAL A 587 -28.79 -9.59 35.58
N ARG A 588 -29.65 -10.20 34.75
CA ARG A 588 -30.27 -9.60 33.55
C ARG A 588 -29.28 -9.19 32.45
N ASP A 589 -28.17 -9.92 32.30
CA ASP A 589 -27.23 -9.78 31.19
C ASP A 589 -27.10 -11.08 30.37
N GLU A 590 -28.21 -11.71 30.05
CA GLU A 590 -28.26 -12.81 29.09
C GLU A 590 -27.91 -12.35 27.65
N PRO A 591 -27.39 -13.24 26.79
CA PRO A 591 -27.21 -12.96 25.36
C PRO A 591 -28.53 -12.54 24.71
N LYS A 592 -28.50 -11.46 23.94
CA LYS A 592 -29.67 -10.89 23.27
C LYS A 592 -29.69 -11.27 21.79
N VAL A 593 -30.83 -11.03 21.14
CA VAL A 593 -30.99 -11.26 19.69
C VAL A 593 -29.95 -10.49 18.88
N VAL A 594 -29.55 -9.29 19.31
CA VAL A 594 -28.53 -8.48 18.63
C VAL A 594 -27.14 -9.15 18.63
N ASP A 595 -26.83 -9.95 19.65
CA ASP A 595 -25.56 -10.69 19.79
C ASP A 595 -25.46 -11.90 18.82
N ARG A 596 -26.49 -12.12 17.99
CA ARG A 596 -26.53 -13.15 16.94
C ARG A 596 -26.12 -12.63 15.56
N TYR A 597 -26.06 -11.32 15.41
CA TYR A 597 -25.78 -10.66 14.15
C TYR A 597 -24.45 -9.92 14.22
N TYR A 598 -23.76 -9.86 13.08
CA TYR A 598 -22.59 -9.02 12.87
C TYR A 598 -22.82 -8.16 11.63
N ALA A 599 -22.06 -7.07 11.52
CA ALA A 599 -22.08 -6.22 10.36
C ALA A 599 -20.82 -6.46 9.53
N ILE A 600 -20.97 -6.53 8.20
CA ILE A 600 -19.87 -6.41 7.25
C ILE A 600 -19.87 -4.97 6.76
N LEU A 601 -18.79 -4.25 7.03
CA LEU A 601 -18.59 -2.90 6.53
C LEU A 601 -17.73 -2.98 5.27
N LEU A 602 -18.31 -2.58 4.14
CA LEU A 602 -17.61 -2.34 2.88
C LEU A 602 -17.66 -0.84 2.60
N MET A 603 -16.50 -0.22 2.41
CA MET A 603 -16.37 1.18 2.02
C MET A 603 -15.48 1.26 0.77
N ASP A 604 -15.83 2.15 -0.14
CA ASP A 604 -15.13 2.42 -1.39
C ASP A 604 -15.06 3.95 -1.56
N GLY A 605 -13.94 4.45 -2.07
CA GLY A 605 -13.73 5.87 -2.30
C GLY A 605 -14.49 6.37 -3.52
N ASP A 606 -15.30 7.41 -3.33
CA ASP A 606 -16.08 7.97 -4.44
C ASP A 606 -15.17 8.51 -5.55
N ARG A 607 -15.32 7.92 -6.75
CA ARG A 607 -14.68 8.40 -7.99
C ARG A 607 -13.15 8.50 -7.88
N MET A 608 -12.50 7.53 -7.23
CA MET A 608 -11.04 7.56 -7.03
C MET A 608 -10.23 7.62 -8.33
N GLY A 609 -10.72 7.03 -9.43
CA GLY A 609 -10.13 7.23 -10.76
C GLY A 609 -10.09 8.69 -11.20
N ARG A 610 -11.15 9.47 -10.88
CA ARG A 610 -11.21 10.91 -11.15
C ARG A 610 -10.27 11.68 -10.24
N MET A 611 -10.14 11.26 -8.97
CA MET A 611 -9.22 11.89 -8.02
C MET A 611 -7.77 11.72 -8.47
N LEU A 612 -7.37 10.49 -8.82
CA LEU A 612 -6.04 10.16 -9.39
C LEU A 612 -5.77 10.81 -10.74
N SER A 613 -6.80 11.29 -11.45
CA SER A 613 -6.68 12.06 -12.69
C SER A 613 -6.74 13.58 -12.49
N GLY A 614 -6.60 14.09 -11.26
CA GLY A 614 -6.60 15.53 -10.95
C GLY A 614 -7.96 16.11 -10.55
N GLY A 615 -8.87 15.29 -10.03
CA GLY A 615 -10.25 15.65 -9.70
C GLY A 615 -10.50 16.25 -8.31
N PHE A 616 -9.46 16.43 -7.50
CA PHE A 616 -9.51 16.94 -6.12
C PHE A 616 -9.97 18.41 -6.02
N ALA A 617 -10.20 18.90 -4.79
CA ALA A 617 -10.78 20.21 -4.53
C ALA A 617 -9.78 21.37 -4.61
N ALA A 618 -8.52 21.14 -4.23
CA ALA A 618 -7.50 22.19 -4.18
C ALA A 618 -7.40 23.02 -5.47
N ARG A 619 -7.39 24.33 -5.28
CA ARG A 619 -7.06 25.35 -6.30
C ARG A 619 -5.62 25.79 -6.13
N TRP A 620 -5.11 26.55 -7.08
CA TRP A 620 -3.77 27.10 -6.98
C TRP A 620 -3.59 28.00 -5.76
N ARG A 621 -4.59 28.80 -5.38
CA ARG A 621 -4.52 29.63 -4.15
C ARG A 621 -4.35 28.82 -2.87
N ASP A 622 -4.90 27.60 -2.81
CA ASP A 622 -4.94 26.79 -1.59
C ASP A 622 -3.57 26.17 -1.28
N VAL A 623 -2.68 26.07 -2.28
CA VAL A 623 -1.36 25.41 -2.17
C VAL A 623 -0.19 26.40 -2.21
N LEU A 624 -0.44 27.66 -2.58
CA LEU A 624 0.56 28.71 -2.47
C LEU A 624 0.74 29.12 -1.01
N HIS A 625 1.96 29.46 -0.64
CA HIS A 625 2.24 29.99 0.68
C HIS A 625 1.45 31.31 0.90
N PRO A 626 0.76 31.50 2.04
CA PRO A 626 -0.11 32.67 2.26
C PRO A 626 0.59 34.02 2.07
N GLU A 627 1.87 34.10 2.43
CA GLU A 627 2.66 35.31 2.21
C GLU A 627 2.87 35.61 0.72
N LEU A 628 3.13 34.59 -0.09
CA LEU A 628 3.28 34.76 -1.54
C LEU A 628 1.94 35.15 -2.17
N LEU A 629 0.85 34.49 -1.78
CA LEU A 629 -0.49 34.81 -2.24
C LEU A 629 -0.82 36.28 -1.96
N SER A 630 -0.59 36.75 -0.74
CA SER A 630 -0.78 38.16 -0.37
C SER A 630 0.06 39.11 -1.22
N ARG A 631 1.30 38.76 -1.56
CA ARG A 631 2.14 39.60 -2.43
C ARG A 631 1.66 39.60 -3.88
N ILE A 632 1.14 38.48 -4.39
CA ILE A 632 0.53 38.40 -5.72
C ILE A 632 -0.69 39.32 -5.78
N GLU A 633 -1.63 39.18 -4.84
CA GLU A 633 -2.88 39.96 -4.80
C GLU A 633 -2.62 41.46 -4.61
N ASN A 634 -1.59 41.83 -3.84
CA ASN A 634 -1.23 43.23 -3.60
C ASN A 634 -0.27 43.82 -4.66
N GLY A 635 0.04 43.10 -5.74
CA GLY A 635 0.95 43.60 -6.79
C GLY A 635 2.39 43.81 -6.35
N LYS A 636 2.84 43.10 -5.30
CA LYS A 636 4.20 43.16 -4.73
C LYS A 636 5.17 42.14 -5.36
N VAL A 637 4.74 41.45 -6.40
CA VAL A 637 5.58 40.63 -7.29
C VAL A 637 5.55 41.22 -8.70
N ALA A 638 6.51 40.86 -9.55
CA ALA A 638 6.62 41.37 -10.92
C ALA A 638 5.29 41.24 -11.70
N GLU A 639 5.00 42.22 -12.56
CA GLU A 639 3.68 42.39 -13.19
C GLU A 639 3.23 41.18 -14.02
N GLN A 640 4.18 40.48 -14.64
CA GLN A 640 3.93 39.22 -15.35
C GLN A 640 3.25 38.16 -14.49
N PHE A 641 3.53 38.13 -13.18
CA PHE A 641 2.88 37.23 -12.23
C PHE A 641 1.60 37.85 -11.65
N SER A 642 1.67 39.07 -11.11
CA SER A 642 0.59 39.70 -10.34
C SER A 642 -0.57 40.26 -11.18
N LYS A 643 -0.31 40.64 -12.43
CA LYS A 643 -1.32 41.24 -13.32
C LYS A 643 -1.68 40.36 -14.51
N CYS A 644 -0.72 39.56 -15.01
CA CYS A 644 -0.92 38.81 -16.25
C CYS A 644 -1.34 37.34 -16.02
N PHE A 645 -0.60 36.58 -15.19
CA PHE A 645 -0.81 35.14 -15.07
C PHE A 645 -1.73 34.73 -13.90
N TRP A 646 -1.29 34.94 -12.65
CA TRP A 646 -1.98 34.39 -11.48
C TRP A 646 -3.44 34.84 -11.31
N PRO A 647 -3.84 36.10 -11.62
CA PRO A 647 -5.25 36.50 -11.54
C PRO A 647 -6.22 35.61 -12.33
N LEU A 648 -5.75 34.93 -13.37
CA LEU A 648 -6.56 34.03 -14.20
C LEU A 648 -6.65 32.60 -13.67
N PHE A 649 -5.73 32.20 -12.77
CA PHE A 649 -5.57 30.80 -12.37
C PHE A 649 -5.65 30.56 -10.86
N LEU A 650 -5.54 31.58 -10.00
CA LEU A 650 -5.58 31.39 -8.54
C LEU A 650 -6.81 30.59 -8.07
N ASP A 651 -7.97 30.86 -8.65
CA ASP A 651 -9.24 30.21 -8.33
C ASP A 651 -9.53 28.95 -9.16
N GLU A 652 -8.68 28.62 -10.13
CA GLU A 652 -8.80 27.41 -10.92
C GLU A 652 -8.30 26.20 -10.13
N LYS A 653 -8.93 25.04 -10.34
CA LYS A 653 -8.45 23.77 -9.80
C LYS A 653 -7.02 23.51 -10.29
N ARG A 654 -6.11 23.21 -9.35
CA ARG A 654 -4.72 22.90 -9.68
C ARG A 654 -4.65 21.65 -10.57
N THR A 655 -3.55 21.47 -11.27
CA THR A 655 -3.32 20.30 -12.12
C THR A 655 -2.70 19.15 -11.32
N LEU A 656 -2.90 17.93 -11.81
CA LEU A 656 -2.20 16.76 -11.30
C LEU A 656 -0.70 16.89 -11.60
N SER A 657 0.14 16.64 -10.60
CA SER A 657 1.58 16.49 -10.75
C SER A 657 2.03 15.13 -10.21
N PRO A 658 3.25 14.66 -10.53
CA PRO A 658 3.82 13.48 -9.88
C PRO A 658 3.89 13.61 -8.36
N GLY A 659 4.23 14.78 -7.83
CA GLY A 659 4.26 15.09 -6.41
C GLY A 659 2.88 15.03 -5.75
N VAL A 660 1.84 15.56 -6.40
CA VAL A 660 0.45 15.42 -5.94
C VAL A 660 0.00 13.96 -5.98
N HIS A 661 0.33 13.25 -7.05
CA HIS A 661 0.01 11.84 -7.19
C HIS A 661 0.68 10.99 -6.09
N ALA A 662 1.94 11.28 -5.77
CA ALA A 662 2.66 10.66 -4.68
C ALA A 662 2.11 11.06 -3.29
N ALA A 663 1.65 12.30 -3.12
CA ALA A 663 1.02 12.74 -1.87
C ALA A 663 -0.34 12.06 -1.64
N ILE A 664 -1.18 11.97 -2.67
CA ILE A 664 -2.42 11.18 -2.66
C ILE A 664 -2.12 9.74 -2.27
N SER A 665 -1.12 9.15 -2.92
CA SER A 665 -0.70 7.78 -2.73
C SER A 665 -0.19 7.51 -1.32
N GLY A 666 0.63 8.43 -0.78
CA GLY A 666 1.09 8.42 0.60
C GLY A 666 -0.06 8.58 1.59
N ALA A 667 -1.01 9.47 1.30
CA ALA A 667 -2.18 9.70 2.15
C ALA A 667 -3.09 8.48 2.27
N LEU A 668 -3.37 7.81 1.14
CA LEU A 668 -4.12 6.55 1.13
C LEU A 668 -3.38 5.44 1.91
N ALA A 669 -2.06 5.36 1.76
CA ALA A 669 -1.24 4.41 2.50
C ALA A 669 -1.25 4.70 4.01
N GLU A 670 -1.05 5.94 4.44
CA GLU A 670 -1.06 6.35 5.84
C GLU A 670 -2.44 6.11 6.48
N PHE A 671 -3.52 6.45 5.78
CA PHE A 671 -4.90 6.21 6.21
C PHE A 671 -5.18 4.72 6.42
N SER A 672 -4.82 3.87 5.45
CA SER A 672 -5.04 2.42 5.52
C SER A 672 -4.14 1.70 6.52
N LEU A 673 -2.89 2.14 6.69
CA LEU A 673 -1.91 1.51 7.60
C LEU A 673 -2.15 1.88 9.06
N TYR A 674 -2.58 3.11 9.34
CA TYR A 674 -2.58 3.64 10.71
C TYR A 674 -3.96 4.06 11.21
N THR A 675 -4.75 4.73 10.38
CA THR A 675 -6.03 5.31 10.80
C THR A 675 -7.15 4.28 10.82
N VAL A 676 -7.32 3.52 9.74
CA VAL A 676 -8.37 2.49 9.64
C VAL A 676 -8.20 1.41 10.72
N PRO A 677 -7.02 0.81 10.94
CA PRO A 677 -6.84 -0.20 11.98
C PRO A 677 -7.12 0.36 13.38
N TYR A 678 -6.68 1.60 13.65
CA TYR A 678 -6.96 2.27 14.92
C TYR A 678 -8.47 2.40 15.18
N ILE A 679 -9.22 2.90 14.20
CA ILE A 679 -10.67 3.08 14.34
C ILE A 679 -11.37 1.71 14.44
N VAL A 680 -11.02 0.75 13.59
CA VAL A 680 -11.61 -0.60 13.60
C VAL A 680 -11.41 -1.27 14.96
N GLN A 681 -10.19 -1.26 15.49
CA GLN A 681 -9.89 -1.83 16.80
C GLN A 681 -10.64 -1.13 17.93
N ARG A 682 -10.70 0.21 17.91
CA ARG A 682 -11.40 1.03 18.90
C ARG A 682 -12.89 0.68 19.00
N TYR A 683 -13.53 0.36 17.87
CA TYR A 683 -14.93 -0.04 17.80
C TYR A 683 -15.14 -1.56 17.89
N GLY A 684 -14.12 -2.32 18.29
CA GLY A 684 -14.22 -3.77 18.47
C GLY A 684 -14.39 -4.55 17.17
N GLY A 685 -14.12 -3.95 16.02
CA GLY A 685 -14.15 -4.64 14.74
C GLY A 685 -12.89 -5.45 14.48
N HIS A 686 -12.92 -6.18 13.37
CA HIS A 686 -11.76 -6.88 12.83
C HIS A 686 -11.55 -6.49 11.38
N LEU A 687 -10.37 -5.98 11.08
CA LEU A 687 -10.01 -5.52 9.74
C LEU A 687 -9.67 -6.73 8.86
N ILE A 688 -10.28 -6.79 7.68
CA ILE A 688 -10.01 -7.83 6.70
C ILE A 688 -9.11 -7.27 5.58
N TYR A 689 -9.43 -6.07 5.10
CA TYR A 689 -8.71 -5.39 4.02
C TYR A 689 -8.77 -3.87 4.19
N ALA A 690 -7.67 -3.19 3.90
CA ALA A 690 -7.60 -1.72 3.82
C ALA A 690 -6.64 -1.33 2.70
N GLY A 691 -7.18 -1.19 1.48
CA GLY A 691 -6.43 -0.97 0.24
C GLY A 691 -6.08 0.47 -0.09
N GLY A 692 -6.19 1.38 0.87
CA GLY A 692 -6.21 2.82 0.63
C GLY A 692 -7.63 3.36 0.79
N ASP A 693 -8.37 3.41 -0.30
CA ASP A 693 -9.78 3.84 -0.37
C ASP A 693 -10.76 2.70 -0.05
N ASP A 694 -10.45 1.49 -0.49
CA ASP A 694 -11.28 0.30 -0.26
C ASP A 694 -11.05 -0.28 1.15
N ILE A 695 -12.13 -0.44 1.93
CA ILE A 695 -12.08 -1.03 3.28
C ILE A 695 -13.09 -2.16 3.39
N CYS A 696 -12.64 -3.28 3.94
CA CYS A 696 -13.51 -4.37 4.39
C CYS A 696 -13.17 -4.72 5.84
N ALA A 697 -14.16 -4.59 6.72
CA ALA A 697 -14.03 -4.95 8.13
C ALA A 697 -15.35 -5.56 8.63
N VAL A 698 -15.27 -6.36 9.69
CA VAL A 698 -16.44 -6.92 10.37
C VAL A 698 -16.56 -6.33 11.76
N PHE A 699 -17.79 -6.04 12.18
CA PHE A 699 -18.08 -5.37 13.45
C PHE A 699 -19.24 -6.05 14.19
N PRO A 700 -19.28 -5.90 15.53
CA PRO A 700 -20.53 -6.02 16.27
C PRO A 700 -21.56 -5.01 15.71
N VAL A 701 -22.83 -5.38 15.69
CA VAL A 701 -23.89 -4.51 15.12
C VAL A 701 -23.99 -3.16 15.86
N SER A 702 -23.68 -3.15 17.16
CA SER A 702 -23.76 -1.97 18.02
C SER A 702 -22.81 -0.83 17.62
N THR A 703 -21.65 -1.15 17.04
CA THR A 703 -20.59 -0.18 16.76
C THR A 703 -20.37 0.11 15.26
N ALA A 704 -20.90 -0.74 14.37
CA ALA A 704 -20.64 -0.67 12.93
C ALA A 704 -20.93 0.71 12.30
N LEU A 705 -22.07 1.33 12.62
CA LEU A 705 -22.44 2.65 12.08
C LEU A 705 -21.54 3.78 12.61
N GLN A 706 -21.11 3.69 13.86
CA GLN A 706 -20.21 4.67 14.46
C GLN A 706 -18.82 4.58 13.84
N ALA A 707 -18.32 3.35 13.66
CA ALA A 707 -17.06 3.08 12.97
C ALA A 707 -17.11 3.60 11.52
N ALA A 708 -18.15 3.26 10.75
CA ALA A 708 -18.31 3.72 9.37
C ALA A 708 -18.30 5.25 9.26
N ARG A 709 -19.00 5.94 10.16
CA ARG A 709 -19.05 7.40 10.19
C ARG A 709 -17.68 8.00 10.53
N GLU A 710 -16.97 7.46 11.52
CA GLU A 710 -15.64 7.95 11.89
C GLU A 710 -14.61 7.69 10.79
N ILE A 711 -14.63 6.52 10.15
CA ILE A 711 -13.77 6.20 9.01
C ILE A 711 -14.04 7.17 7.85
N ALA A 712 -15.32 7.44 7.52
CA ALA A 712 -15.69 8.37 6.46
C ALA A 712 -15.24 9.81 6.75
N TRP A 713 -15.37 10.27 8.01
CA TRP A 713 -14.83 11.56 8.42
C TRP A 713 -13.31 11.59 8.35
N ALA A 714 -12.66 10.51 8.82
CA ALA A 714 -11.22 10.41 8.84
C ALA A 714 -10.60 10.45 7.44
N TYR A 715 -11.29 9.89 6.44
CA TYR A 715 -10.87 9.97 5.04
C TYR A 715 -10.67 11.42 4.55
N ASN A 716 -11.46 12.35 5.10
CA ASN A 716 -11.47 13.78 4.73
C ASN A 716 -10.59 14.65 5.64
N TRP A 717 -9.87 14.08 6.62
CA TRP A 717 -8.94 14.85 7.44
C TRP A 717 -7.78 15.37 6.59
N ALA A 718 -7.28 16.57 6.90
CA ALA A 718 -6.10 17.11 6.23
C ALA A 718 -4.81 16.57 6.87
N PHE A 719 -4.61 16.92 8.14
CA PHE A 719 -3.40 16.63 8.90
C PHE A 719 -3.75 15.80 10.13
N VAL A 720 -2.97 14.75 10.40
CA VAL A 720 -3.33 13.75 11.40
C VAL A 720 -2.13 13.43 12.27
N ARG A 721 -2.31 13.54 13.58
CA ARG A 721 -1.30 13.14 14.58
C ARG A 721 -1.42 11.65 14.82
N ARG A 722 -0.30 10.92 14.70
CA ARG A 722 -0.12 9.58 15.25
C ARG A 722 0.99 9.61 16.31
N GLY A 723 0.69 9.18 17.52
CA GLY A 723 1.66 9.19 18.61
C GLY A 723 1.13 8.54 19.88
N GLU A 724 1.76 8.76 21.03
CA GLU A 724 1.30 8.22 22.31
C GLU A 724 0.25 9.13 22.97
N ARG A 725 -0.69 8.52 23.72
CA ARG A 725 -1.62 9.22 24.61
C ARG A 725 -0.88 9.78 25.82
N ARG A 726 -1.20 11.02 26.22
CA ARG A 726 -0.75 11.57 27.50
C ARG A 726 -1.57 10.96 28.65
N THR A 727 -0.89 10.44 29.66
CA THR A 727 -1.48 10.22 30.98
C THR A 727 -1.76 11.59 31.62
N ILE A 728 -3.03 11.94 31.83
CA ILE A 728 -3.36 13.01 32.78
C ILE A 728 -3.57 12.32 34.12
N LEU A 729 -2.62 12.47 35.05
CA LEU A 729 -2.79 12.04 36.44
C LEU A 729 -4.05 12.71 37.02
N ARG A 730 -5.15 11.97 37.11
CA ARG A 730 -6.29 12.40 37.95
C ARG A 730 -5.87 12.26 39.41
N ARG A 731 -6.23 13.23 40.25
CA ARG A 731 -6.18 13.08 41.72
C ARG A 731 -7.02 11.86 42.09
N GLY A 732 -6.40 10.71 42.29
CA GLY A 732 -7.10 9.43 42.50
C GLY A 732 -6.22 8.18 42.34
N GLY A 733 -5.09 8.26 41.63
CA GLY A 733 -4.11 7.17 41.61
C GLY A 733 -4.40 6.01 40.65
N ASP A 734 -5.50 6.03 39.90
CA ASP A 734 -5.74 5.08 38.82
C ASP A 734 -5.00 5.56 37.55
N GLU A 735 -3.91 4.88 37.21
CA GLU A 735 -3.19 5.03 35.96
C GLU A 735 -3.91 4.23 34.86
N GLU A 736 -4.52 4.92 33.91
CA GLU A 736 -5.03 4.29 32.69
C GLU A 736 -4.72 5.19 31.48
N SER A 737 -3.68 4.85 30.71
CA SER A 737 -3.69 4.85 29.23
C SER A 737 -2.28 4.75 28.65
N SER A 738 -1.75 3.54 28.50
CA SER A 738 -0.75 3.27 27.46
C SER A 738 -1.51 2.99 26.15
N GLY A 739 -1.16 3.69 25.07
CA GLY A 739 -1.78 3.44 23.78
C GLY A 739 -1.52 4.51 22.72
N THR A 740 -1.48 4.08 21.46
CA THR A 740 -1.38 4.97 20.31
C THR A 740 -2.67 5.79 20.16
N ILE A 741 -2.55 7.05 19.77
CA ILE A 741 -3.65 7.91 19.34
C ILE A 741 -3.47 8.27 17.87
N VAL A 742 -4.59 8.26 17.13
CA VAL A 742 -4.68 8.79 15.78
C VAL A 742 -5.84 9.78 15.74
N GLN A 743 -5.57 11.04 15.43
CA GLN A 743 -6.60 12.08 15.40
C GLN A 743 -6.23 13.24 14.47
N GLU A 744 -7.25 13.87 13.88
CA GLU A 744 -7.08 15.12 13.12
C GLU A 744 -6.47 16.23 13.99
N ILE A 745 -5.61 17.05 13.38
CA ILE A 745 -5.07 18.26 13.99
C ILE A 745 -5.27 19.46 13.06
N LYS A 746 -5.52 20.62 13.67
CA LYS A 746 -5.59 21.91 12.97
C LYS A 746 -4.43 22.84 13.33
N ASP A 747 -3.75 22.52 14.42
CA ASP A 747 -2.55 23.20 14.90
C ASP A 747 -1.59 22.16 15.53
N THR A 748 -0.37 22.61 15.82
CA THR A 748 0.73 21.75 16.29
C THR A 748 0.91 21.77 17.81
N SER A 749 -0.01 22.37 18.57
CA SER A 749 0.14 22.53 20.05
C SER A 749 0.18 21.20 20.81
N ILE A 750 -0.43 20.16 20.25
CA ILE A 750 -0.49 18.81 20.83
C ILE A 750 0.56 17.85 20.24
N MET A 751 1.37 18.31 19.28
CA MET A 751 2.42 17.50 18.66
C MET A 751 3.65 17.42 19.57
N GLN A 752 4.26 16.23 19.62
CA GLN A 752 5.52 15.93 20.28
C GLN A 752 6.56 15.54 19.22
N ASP A 753 7.85 15.65 19.55
CA ASP A 753 8.92 15.44 18.58
C ASP A 753 8.96 14.02 17.99
N ASP A 754 8.55 13.03 18.77
CA ASP A 754 8.49 11.61 18.40
C ASP A 754 7.19 11.21 17.67
N ASP A 755 6.18 12.09 17.66
CA ASP A 755 4.94 11.87 16.91
C ASP A 755 5.22 11.74 15.40
N GLN A 756 4.24 11.22 14.67
CA GLN A 756 4.21 11.22 13.21
C GLN A 756 3.09 12.13 12.74
N LEU A 757 3.43 13.08 11.86
CA LEU A 757 2.44 13.83 11.10
C LEU A 757 2.08 13.03 9.84
N LEU A 758 0.86 12.52 9.81
CA LEU A 758 0.24 11.89 8.65
C LEU A 758 -0.61 12.92 7.89
N THR A 759 -0.95 12.57 6.66
CA THR A 759 -1.82 13.32 5.74
C THR A 759 -2.89 12.36 5.21
N HIS A 760 -4.15 12.76 5.15
CA HIS A 760 -5.17 11.98 4.41
C HIS A 760 -5.55 12.73 3.12
N LEU A 761 -6.72 12.51 2.53
CA LEU A 761 -7.07 13.17 1.27
C LEU A 761 -7.45 14.65 1.44
N GLY A 762 -7.68 15.09 2.67
CA GLY A 762 -8.08 16.45 2.98
C GLY A 762 -9.54 16.76 2.63
N PRO A 763 -10.02 17.94 3.04
CA PRO A 763 -11.40 18.35 2.83
C PRO A 763 -11.67 18.76 1.36
N GLY A 764 -12.86 18.43 0.88
CA GLY A 764 -13.36 18.76 -0.47
C GLY A 764 -13.69 17.51 -1.26
#